data_AF-A0A7C0ZY57-F1
#
_entry.id   AF-A0A7C0ZY57-F1
#
_cell.length_a   1.000
_cell.length_b   1.000
_cell.length_c   1.000
_cell.angle_alpha   90.00
_cell.angle_beta   90.00
_cell.angle_gamma   90.00
#
_symmetry.space_group_name_H-M   'P 1'
#
loop_
_entity.id
_entity.type
_entity.pdbx_description
1 polymer ?
#
loop_
_entity_poly.entity_id
_entity_poly.type
_entity_poly.pdbx_seq_one_letter_code
_entity_poly.pdbx_strand_id
1 'polypeptide(L)'
;MTSIIKLFPIIKEARSYLTQMGDKFRIYSSDKINKNRIVKEFIVCKPKAIYNIIKRGEKVNLYENFIDTNKIKLHIDVDIKEKYFKPNEDPEVTFQNYIDEILEVTNDALYRHYNIEDPQIIIIKSETIKDKLSAHIIYPKIIFENIQHIKQFFMDLDSPLLENGILDTNIYRTGCFRLLWCSKLNKKNKLEYYKGINYNHTKKKKLFNDCLLLHIKDNLKVLKYAPRHKTSIKKKTKAPSINNTYKIEKHYNDVDIRLKKYLDILSPRRAEDYEDWFVIGAIIFNEGGTFKLFNDFSAHASNYNHEACKDMWTGTYEEDRNKKATYKKLCEFCKIDNKDKYYKIVRGDVTYNMDCIFKDGPTDRYMINLYYSLAPSQYMYDDINNLLYKFNKYGIYGKLGATKGEIKINISDTLEDVFSSEFNRRYVELNNNVLKSSKDEELKSIYKKNKTKEAKLVKTYNKIKKYIRSYKNIKLISEGVCDLYTITDIAKKLDKAKNIIPFLNGVYDLNSFTFRTGRRDEYITKTTLYNYKPVSENYKDKMNSILDPIFNDKEEQKYVLKSLASSLNGKNIEEEFYMWIGSSRNGKGMIDKLLQTTFGDKYATLDINYFMQPKYDPNAPNSALAMAKDALIVMVNEPPQGAKLNETILKKMTGGDTLITRDMYEKAQKFIPMFKLFFLTNNNIEINGEDQGIKRRFRLINFRNVFINNPKLPNQKLKDDTLKTKIGKDRNYALAFFDTLITHYKLYLREGLKQPSKMEKETTEYVEDYDPIQQFINERVILTENPKDFISSTDLFREYKDYMEDELKKINSRNFKRAMLQKGIQLKRKNNKRGYSNLKLKIIEDDENEY
;
A
#
# COMPACT_ATOMS: atom_id res chain seq x y z
N MET A 1 -42.88 -16.48 -37.25
CA MET A 1 -43.44 -15.98 -35.97
C MET A 1 -42.63 -14.79 -35.46
N THR A 2 -42.96 -13.61 -35.99
CA THR A 2 -43.13 -12.35 -35.24
C THR A 2 -42.27 -12.16 -33.99
N SER A 3 -40.94 -12.04 -34.16
CA SER A 3 -40.17 -11.28 -33.17
C SER A 3 -40.59 -9.83 -33.34
N ILE A 4 -41.48 -9.33 -32.49
CA ILE A 4 -42.01 -7.96 -32.58
C ILE A 4 -40.84 -6.99 -32.72
N ILE A 5 -40.75 -6.37 -33.88
CA ILE A 5 -39.87 -5.27 -34.25
C ILE A 5 -40.82 -4.08 -34.37
N LYS A 6 -40.78 -3.17 -33.41
CA LYS A 6 -41.55 -1.92 -33.50
C LYS A 6 -40.59 -0.76 -33.68
N LEU A 7 -40.84 0.04 -34.71
CA LEU A 7 -40.05 1.21 -35.08
C LEU A 7 -40.65 2.46 -34.44
N PHE A 8 -39.80 3.37 -34.00
CA PHE A 8 -40.17 4.63 -33.38
C PHE A 8 -39.29 5.77 -33.91
N PRO A 9 -39.87 6.93 -34.25
CA PRO A 9 -39.11 8.10 -34.66
C PRO A 9 -38.43 8.81 -33.48
N ILE A 10 -38.93 8.60 -32.25
CA ILE A 10 -38.49 9.31 -31.04
C ILE A 10 -38.14 8.32 -29.93
N ILE A 11 -36.97 8.51 -29.29
CA ILE A 11 -36.47 7.60 -28.25
C ILE A 11 -37.40 7.51 -27.02
N LYS A 12 -38.13 8.58 -26.71
CA LYS A 12 -39.07 8.63 -25.58
C LYS A 12 -40.21 7.63 -25.77
N GLU A 13 -40.74 7.50 -26.99
CA GLU A 13 -41.78 6.54 -27.32
C GLU A 13 -41.26 5.10 -27.28
N ALA A 14 -40.07 4.88 -27.83
CA ALA A 14 -39.41 3.57 -27.76
C ALA A 14 -39.19 3.10 -26.32
N ARG A 15 -38.80 4.02 -25.41
CA ARG A 15 -38.65 3.75 -23.97
C ARG A 15 -39.99 3.43 -23.31
N SER A 16 -41.02 4.23 -23.57
CA SER A 16 -42.36 3.97 -23.05
C SER A 16 -42.89 2.60 -23.48
N TYR A 17 -42.63 2.20 -24.72
CA TYR A 17 -43.00 0.89 -25.23
C TYR A 17 -42.17 -0.25 -24.63
N LEU A 18 -40.87 -0.02 -24.41
CA LEU A 18 -39.99 -1.02 -23.78
C LEU A 18 -40.47 -1.40 -22.37
N THR A 19 -40.92 -0.42 -21.57
CA THR A 19 -41.47 -0.65 -20.23
C THR A 19 -42.66 -1.62 -20.23
N GLN A 20 -43.41 -1.70 -21.34
CA GLN A 20 -44.56 -2.61 -21.50
C GLN A 20 -44.17 -4.03 -21.95
N MET A 21 -42.92 -4.23 -22.44
CA MET A 21 -42.49 -5.48 -23.09
C MET A 21 -41.58 -6.37 -22.22
N GLY A 22 -41.03 -5.82 -21.13
CA GLY A 22 -40.16 -6.51 -20.16
C GLY A 22 -38.69 -6.70 -20.61
N ASP A 23 -37.86 -7.23 -19.70
CA ASP A 23 -36.38 -7.23 -19.78
C ASP A 23 -35.76 -8.03 -20.93
N LYS A 24 -36.57 -8.82 -21.65
CA LYS A 24 -36.10 -9.62 -22.81
C LYS A 24 -35.97 -8.80 -24.09
N PHE A 25 -36.51 -7.58 -24.12
CA PHE A 25 -36.46 -6.64 -25.25
C PHE A 25 -35.45 -5.54 -25.00
N ARG A 26 -34.97 -4.89 -26.07
CA ARG A 26 -34.05 -3.75 -26.00
C ARG A 26 -34.35 -2.73 -27.08
N ILE A 27 -33.83 -1.52 -26.88
CA ILE A 27 -33.83 -0.46 -27.87
C ILE A 27 -32.53 -0.53 -28.66
N TYR A 28 -32.66 -0.64 -29.96
CA TYR A 28 -31.60 -0.42 -30.93
C TYR A 28 -31.90 0.85 -31.71
N SER A 29 -30.93 1.38 -32.44
CA SER A 29 -31.17 2.48 -33.37
C SER A 29 -30.40 2.30 -34.66
N SER A 30 -30.91 2.88 -35.73
CA SER A 30 -30.20 3.11 -36.99
C SER A 30 -30.17 4.61 -37.29
N ASP A 31 -29.09 5.07 -37.90
CA ASP A 31 -29.03 6.45 -38.41
C ASP A 31 -29.64 6.47 -39.82
N LYS A 32 -30.50 7.45 -40.12
CA LYS A 32 -31.13 7.68 -41.42
C LYS A 32 -30.91 9.13 -41.87
N ILE A 33 -30.97 9.37 -43.18
CA ILE A 33 -30.95 10.71 -43.74
C ILE A 33 -32.39 11.19 -43.90
N ASN A 34 -32.71 12.34 -43.31
CA ASN A 34 -33.99 13.02 -43.52
C ASN A 34 -33.72 14.53 -43.71
N LYS A 35 -34.13 15.09 -44.85
CA LYS A 35 -33.93 16.52 -45.20
C LYS A 35 -32.50 17.01 -44.92
N ASN A 36 -31.49 16.29 -45.41
CA ASN A 36 -30.05 16.57 -45.22
C ASN A 36 -29.55 16.58 -43.76
N ARG A 37 -30.34 16.06 -42.81
CA ARG A 37 -29.92 15.83 -41.42
C ARG A 37 -29.89 14.35 -41.11
N ILE A 38 -28.95 13.94 -40.26
CA ILE A 38 -28.92 12.59 -39.71
C ILE A 38 -29.95 12.53 -38.58
N VAL A 39 -30.93 11.65 -38.73
CA VAL A 39 -31.96 11.35 -37.72
C VAL A 39 -31.82 9.91 -37.26
N LYS A 40 -32.16 9.62 -36.01
CA LYS A 40 -32.18 8.26 -35.49
C LYS A 40 -33.58 7.66 -35.60
N GLU A 41 -33.67 6.45 -36.11
CA GLU A 41 -34.85 5.60 -35.97
C GLU A 41 -34.56 4.56 -34.88
N PHE A 42 -35.50 4.36 -33.97
CA PHE A 42 -35.37 3.46 -32.84
C PHE A 42 -36.16 2.17 -33.07
N ILE A 43 -35.57 1.05 -32.69
CA ILE A 43 -36.09 -0.30 -32.93
C ILE A 43 -36.21 -1.01 -31.59
N VAL A 44 -37.42 -1.38 -31.17
CA VAL A 44 -37.62 -2.22 -29.99
C VAL A 44 -37.80 -3.67 -30.42
N CYS A 45 -36.85 -4.54 -30.07
CA CYS A 45 -36.90 -5.96 -30.40
C CYS A 45 -36.00 -6.81 -29.49
N LYS A 46 -36.06 -8.14 -29.64
CA LYS A 46 -35.17 -9.09 -28.96
C LYS A 46 -33.80 -9.14 -29.67
N PRO A 47 -32.68 -9.37 -28.96
CA PRO A 47 -31.35 -9.51 -29.57
C PRO A 47 -31.25 -10.49 -30.75
N LYS A 48 -32.03 -11.59 -30.71
CA LYS A 48 -32.10 -12.59 -31.80
C LYS A 48 -32.56 -11.98 -33.13
N ALA A 49 -33.46 -10.99 -33.10
CA ALA A 49 -33.95 -10.32 -34.30
C ALA A 49 -32.86 -9.47 -34.95
N ILE A 50 -32.12 -8.68 -34.15
CA ILE A 50 -30.98 -7.90 -34.64
C ILE A 50 -29.88 -8.80 -35.21
N TYR A 51 -29.54 -9.89 -34.53
CA TYR A 51 -28.56 -10.85 -35.06
C TYR A 51 -28.99 -11.40 -36.43
N ASN A 52 -30.27 -11.71 -36.61
CA ASN A 52 -30.78 -12.20 -37.88
C ASN A 52 -30.71 -11.14 -38.99
N ILE A 53 -30.95 -9.87 -38.67
CA ILE A 53 -30.79 -8.75 -39.62
C ILE A 53 -29.34 -8.66 -40.07
N ILE A 54 -28.39 -8.64 -39.12
CA ILE A 54 -26.96 -8.57 -39.43
C ILE A 54 -26.50 -9.80 -40.22
N LYS A 55 -27.00 -11.00 -39.89
CA LYS A 55 -26.66 -12.25 -40.56
C LYS A 55 -27.07 -12.28 -42.04
N ARG A 56 -28.07 -11.50 -42.45
CA ARG A 56 -28.51 -11.42 -43.86
C ARG A 56 -27.47 -10.78 -44.79
N GLY A 57 -26.41 -10.18 -44.24
CA GLY A 57 -25.26 -9.69 -45.01
C GLY A 57 -25.41 -8.26 -45.54
N GLU A 58 -26.57 -7.64 -45.35
CA GLU A 58 -26.82 -6.24 -45.71
C GLU A 58 -25.89 -5.28 -44.94
N LYS A 59 -25.51 -4.16 -45.56
CA LYS A 59 -24.78 -3.09 -44.85
C LYS A 59 -25.74 -2.42 -43.88
N VAL A 60 -25.49 -2.63 -42.59
CA VAL A 60 -26.34 -2.13 -41.51
C VAL A 60 -25.54 -1.25 -40.55
N ASN A 61 -26.17 -0.18 -40.08
CA ASN A 61 -25.60 0.83 -39.18
C ASN A 61 -26.36 0.84 -37.85
N LEU A 62 -26.32 -0.29 -37.14
CA LEU A 62 -27.10 -0.51 -35.94
C LEU A 62 -26.28 -0.23 -34.67
N TYR A 63 -26.97 0.30 -33.66
CA TYR A 63 -26.42 0.65 -32.35
C TYR A 63 -27.32 0.09 -31.24
N GLU A 64 -26.74 -0.42 -30.15
CA GLU A 64 -27.48 -0.74 -28.91
C GLU A 64 -27.64 0.53 -28.07
N ASN A 65 -28.86 0.85 -27.65
CA ASN A 65 -29.13 2.04 -26.83
C ASN A 65 -29.26 1.64 -25.36
N PHE A 66 -28.70 2.47 -24.48
CA PHE A 66 -28.73 2.27 -23.04
C PHE A 66 -28.93 3.61 -22.32
N ILE A 67 -29.44 3.53 -21.10
CA ILE A 67 -29.66 4.66 -20.20
C ILE A 67 -28.81 4.51 -18.94
N ASP A 68 -28.68 5.60 -18.21
CA ASP A 68 -27.85 5.70 -17.01
C ASP A 68 -28.24 4.73 -15.90
N THR A 69 -29.43 4.13 -15.92
CA THR A 69 -29.87 3.17 -14.89
C THR A 69 -29.69 1.72 -15.30
N ASN A 70 -29.25 1.43 -16.53
CA ASN A 70 -29.04 0.06 -16.96
C ASN A 70 -27.78 -0.54 -16.32
N LYS A 71 -27.91 -1.74 -15.76
CA LYS A 71 -26.76 -2.62 -15.55
C LYS A 71 -26.08 -2.87 -16.88
N ILE A 72 -24.76 -2.74 -16.91
CA ILE A 72 -24.03 -2.69 -18.17
C ILE A 72 -22.65 -3.33 -18.02
N LYS A 73 -22.20 -4.02 -19.07
CA LYS A 73 -20.84 -4.56 -19.14
C LYS A 73 -19.81 -3.44 -19.13
N LEU A 74 -18.67 -3.69 -18.49
CA LEU A 74 -17.49 -2.85 -18.68
C LEU A 74 -17.06 -2.87 -20.15
N HIS A 75 -16.92 -1.68 -20.72
CA HIS A 75 -16.56 -1.49 -22.12
C HIS A 75 -15.76 -0.20 -22.29
N ILE A 76 -14.97 -0.17 -23.37
CA ILE A 76 -14.10 0.93 -23.73
C ILE A 76 -14.29 1.17 -25.23
N ASP A 77 -14.57 2.41 -25.62
CA ASP A 77 -14.52 2.86 -27.01
C ASP A 77 -13.15 3.50 -27.24
N VAL A 78 -12.37 2.91 -28.14
CA VAL A 78 -11.00 3.30 -28.42
C VAL A 78 -10.98 3.99 -29.77
N ASP A 79 -10.61 5.28 -29.77
CA ASP A 79 -10.53 6.11 -30.97
C ASP A 79 -9.15 6.78 -31.05
N ILE A 80 -8.21 6.12 -31.73
CA ILE A 80 -6.83 6.62 -31.90
C ILE A 80 -6.77 7.44 -33.19
N LYS A 81 -6.54 8.75 -33.03
CA LYS A 81 -6.40 9.71 -34.13
C LYS A 81 -5.01 9.65 -34.74
N GLU A 82 -4.90 10.03 -36.01
CA GLU A 82 -3.63 10.07 -36.77
C GLU A 82 -2.47 10.75 -36.04
N LYS A 83 -2.73 11.83 -35.28
CA LYS A 83 -1.71 12.55 -34.51
C LYS A 83 -0.95 11.69 -33.48
N TYR A 84 -1.47 10.50 -33.13
CA TYR A 84 -0.81 9.54 -32.24
C TYR A 84 -0.02 8.47 -33.00
N PHE A 85 -0.11 8.43 -34.33
CA PHE A 85 0.70 7.55 -35.17
C PHE A 85 2.07 8.19 -35.35
N LYS A 86 3.12 7.42 -35.07
CA LYS A 86 4.48 7.90 -35.30
C LYS A 86 4.80 7.84 -36.80
N PRO A 87 5.54 8.82 -37.35
CA PRO A 87 6.01 8.75 -38.73
C PRO A 87 6.82 7.47 -38.95
N ASN A 88 6.46 6.68 -39.98
CA ASN A 88 7.11 5.41 -40.36
C ASN A 88 6.92 4.22 -39.39
N GLU A 89 6.04 4.30 -38.39
CA GLU A 89 5.61 3.16 -37.57
C GLU A 89 4.37 2.51 -38.21
N ASP A 90 4.32 1.18 -38.25
CA ASP A 90 3.12 0.47 -38.69
C ASP A 90 1.95 0.85 -37.75
N PRO A 91 0.84 1.42 -38.24
CA PRO A 91 -0.30 1.78 -37.41
C PRO A 91 -0.85 0.61 -36.57
N GLU A 92 -0.66 -0.63 -37.03
CA GLU A 92 -1.05 -1.82 -36.26
C GLU A 92 -0.18 -2.03 -35.01
N VAL A 93 1.10 -1.63 -35.04
CA VAL A 93 1.98 -1.65 -33.85
C VAL A 93 1.54 -0.58 -32.86
N THR A 94 1.27 0.64 -33.34
CA THR A 94 0.73 1.71 -32.49
C THR A 94 -0.61 1.31 -31.87
N PHE A 95 -1.49 0.67 -32.65
CA PHE A 95 -2.74 0.10 -32.17
C PHE A 95 -2.52 -0.88 -31.02
N GLN A 96 -1.64 -1.86 -31.23
CA GLN A 96 -1.40 -2.92 -30.27
C GLN A 96 -0.82 -2.38 -28.96
N ASN A 97 0.12 -1.42 -29.03
CA ASN A 97 0.68 -0.77 -27.85
C ASN A 97 -0.38 -0.07 -26.99
N TYR A 98 -1.27 0.70 -27.61
CA TYR A 98 -2.35 1.37 -26.87
C TYR A 98 -3.38 0.40 -26.32
N ILE A 99 -3.69 -0.66 -27.07
CA ILE A 99 -4.55 -1.73 -26.56
C ILE A 99 -3.91 -2.38 -25.33
N ASP A 100 -2.62 -2.73 -25.38
CA ASP A 100 -1.93 -3.37 -24.26
C ASP A 100 -1.88 -2.46 -23.03
N GLU A 101 -1.60 -1.16 -23.20
CA GLU A 101 -1.64 -0.18 -22.12
C GLU A 101 -3.04 -0.04 -21.50
N ILE A 102 -4.09 0.07 -22.34
CA ILE A 102 -5.49 0.16 -21.87
C ILE A 102 -5.85 -1.09 -21.06
N LEU A 103 -5.46 -2.27 -21.54
CA LEU A 103 -5.75 -3.54 -20.87
C LEU A 103 -4.98 -3.66 -19.56
N GLU A 104 -3.70 -3.29 -19.53
CA GLU A 104 -2.88 -3.32 -18.33
C GLU A 104 -3.50 -2.46 -17.23
N VAL A 105 -3.78 -1.19 -17.52
CA VAL A 105 -4.34 -0.25 -16.53
C VAL A 105 -5.75 -0.67 -16.10
N THR A 106 -6.59 -1.09 -17.06
CA THR A 106 -7.97 -1.51 -16.74
C THR A 106 -7.99 -2.78 -15.90
N ASN A 107 -7.16 -3.78 -16.22
CA ASN A 107 -7.08 -5.04 -15.49
C ASN A 107 -6.44 -4.83 -14.10
N ASP A 108 -5.41 -4.01 -13.99
CA ASP A 108 -4.83 -3.61 -12.71
C ASP A 108 -5.89 -2.94 -11.81
N ALA A 109 -6.71 -2.05 -12.37
CA ALA A 109 -7.78 -1.43 -11.60
C ALA A 109 -8.91 -2.39 -11.22
N LEU A 110 -9.30 -3.30 -12.11
CA LEU A 110 -10.25 -4.36 -11.79
C LEU A 110 -9.73 -5.27 -10.67
N TYR A 111 -8.43 -5.57 -10.69
CA TYR A 111 -7.77 -6.31 -9.63
C TYR A 111 -7.78 -5.52 -8.31
N ARG A 112 -7.29 -4.27 -8.32
CA ARG A 112 -7.22 -3.42 -7.12
C ARG A 112 -8.57 -3.13 -6.46
N HIS A 113 -9.61 -2.89 -7.25
CA HIS A 113 -10.91 -2.46 -6.74
C HIS A 113 -11.88 -3.62 -6.49
N TYR A 114 -11.73 -4.72 -7.22
CA TYR A 114 -12.72 -5.80 -7.22
C TYR A 114 -12.12 -7.20 -7.09
N ASN A 115 -10.79 -7.33 -7.01
CA ASN A 115 -10.05 -8.60 -6.95
C ASN A 115 -10.43 -9.54 -8.11
N ILE A 116 -10.57 -8.96 -9.32
CA ILE A 116 -10.82 -9.70 -10.55
C ILE A 116 -9.48 -9.91 -11.26
N GLU A 117 -9.03 -11.16 -11.31
CA GLU A 117 -7.85 -11.59 -12.05
C GLU A 117 -8.26 -12.17 -13.42
N ASP A 118 -7.39 -12.04 -14.42
CA ASP A 118 -7.51 -12.65 -15.75
C ASP A 118 -8.90 -12.56 -16.41
N PRO A 119 -9.51 -11.35 -16.49
CA PRO A 119 -10.85 -11.21 -17.02
C PRO A 119 -10.94 -11.66 -18.49
N GLN A 120 -12.12 -12.16 -18.88
CA GLN A 120 -12.42 -12.40 -20.29
C GLN A 120 -12.61 -11.06 -20.98
N ILE A 121 -11.94 -10.88 -22.13
CA ILE A 121 -11.96 -9.64 -22.91
C ILE A 121 -12.20 -9.98 -24.39
N ILE A 122 -13.04 -9.18 -25.04
CA ILE A 122 -13.32 -9.23 -26.47
C ILE A 122 -12.91 -7.89 -27.07
N ILE A 123 -12.06 -7.92 -28.09
CA ILE A 123 -11.64 -6.74 -28.84
C ILE A 123 -12.22 -6.86 -30.23
N ILE A 124 -12.98 -5.84 -30.65
CA ILE A 124 -13.52 -5.72 -32.00
C ILE A 124 -12.98 -4.43 -32.61
N LYS A 125 -12.48 -4.48 -33.84
CA LYS A 125 -11.88 -3.32 -34.51
C LYS A 125 -12.50 -3.09 -35.87
N SER A 126 -12.51 -1.85 -36.35
CA SER A 126 -12.84 -1.57 -37.75
C SER A 126 -11.61 -1.71 -38.63
N GLU A 127 -11.80 -2.08 -39.90
CA GLU A 127 -10.72 -2.00 -40.91
C GLU A 127 -10.08 -0.60 -40.91
N THR A 128 -8.75 -0.58 -40.98
CA THR A 128 -7.91 0.61 -40.88
C THR A 128 -8.25 1.62 -41.97
N ILE A 129 -8.55 2.86 -41.57
CA ILE A 129 -8.57 4.03 -42.46
C ILE A 129 -7.25 4.75 -42.21
N LYS A 130 -6.62 5.30 -43.26
CA LYS A 130 -5.31 6.00 -43.20
C LYS A 130 -5.17 6.97 -42.02
N ASP A 131 -6.27 7.55 -41.52
CA ASP A 131 -6.23 8.68 -40.59
C ASP A 131 -6.88 8.39 -39.21
N LYS A 132 -7.38 7.16 -38.97
CA LYS A 132 -8.02 6.80 -37.69
C LYS A 132 -8.14 5.30 -37.46
N LEU A 133 -7.79 4.87 -36.25
CA LEU A 133 -8.07 3.52 -35.74
C LEU A 133 -9.20 3.57 -34.72
N SER A 134 -10.15 2.64 -34.83
CA SER A 134 -11.32 2.56 -33.96
C SER A 134 -11.55 1.11 -33.54
N ALA A 135 -11.66 0.89 -32.23
CA ALA A 135 -11.91 -0.41 -31.65
C ALA A 135 -12.80 -0.32 -30.42
N HIS A 136 -13.52 -1.39 -30.12
CA HIS A 136 -14.23 -1.53 -28.86
C HIS A 136 -13.60 -2.68 -28.07
N ILE A 137 -13.38 -2.46 -26.79
CA ILE A 137 -12.96 -3.48 -25.83
C ILE A 137 -14.15 -3.77 -24.91
N ILE A 138 -14.53 -5.04 -24.76
CA ILE A 138 -15.71 -5.46 -24.02
C ILE A 138 -15.31 -6.56 -23.04
N TYR A 139 -15.69 -6.40 -21.77
CA TYR A 139 -15.48 -7.37 -20.71
C TYR A 139 -16.79 -8.14 -20.45
N PRO A 140 -17.06 -9.26 -21.16
CA PRO A 140 -18.38 -9.91 -21.18
C PRO A 140 -18.90 -10.40 -19.82
N LYS A 141 -18.02 -10.56 -18.82
CA LYS A 141 -18.36 -11.06 -17.47
C LYS A 141 -18.30 -9.98 -16.37
N ILE A 142 -17.87 -8.76 -16.69
CA ILE A 142 -17.69 -7.69 -15.70
C ILE A 142 -18.82 -6.70 -15.84
N ILE A 143 -19.71 -6.67 -14.85
CA ILE A 143 -20.97 -5.91 -14.91
C ILE A 143 -20.93 -4.80 -13.87
N PHE A 144 -21.19 -3.57 -14.27
CA PHE A 144 -21.41 -2.46 -13.36
C PHE A 144 -22.90 -2.19 -13.18
N GLU A 145 -23.28 -1.69 -12.01
CA GLU A 145 -24.66 -1.32 -11.68
C GLU A 145 -25.22 -0.30 -12.67
N ASN A 146 -24.36 0.61 -13.15
CA ASN A 146 -24.69 1.56 -14.19
C ASN A 146 -23.45 2.16 -14.85
N ILE A 147 -23.69 2.92 -15.94
CA ILE A 147 -22.66 3.64 -16.70
C ILE A 147 -21.89 4.67 -15.85
N GLN A 148 -22.50 5.26 -14.81
CA GLN A 148 -21.85 6.25 -13.96
C GLN A 148 -20.75 5.62 -13.10
N HIS A 149 -20.96 4.39 -12.61
CA HIS A 149 -19.89 3.67 -11.92
C HIS A 149 -18.74 3.29 -12.84
N ILE A 150 -18.99 3.01 -14.13
CA ILE A 150 -17.92 2.85 -15.12
C ILE A 150 -17.17 4.17 -15.32
N LYS A 151 -17.91 5.29 -15.42
CA LYS A 151 -17.31 6.62 -15.51
C LYS A 151 -16.39 6.90 -14.33
N GLN A 152 -16.86 6.67 -13.11
CA GLN A 152 -16.07 6.90 -11.89
C GLN A 152 -14.89 5.93 -11.78
N PHE A 153 -15.09 4.67 -12.15
CA PHE A 153 -14.02 3.67 -12.23
C PHE A 153 -12.89 4.14 -13.15
N PHE A 154 -13.22 4.66 -14.34
CA PHE A 154 -12.23 5.20 -15.25
C PHE A 154 -11.65 6.54 -14.80
N MET A 155 -12.44 7.44 -14.22
CA MET A 155 -11.94 8.73 -13.72
C MET A 155 -10.92 8.60 -12.58
N ASP A 156 -10.99 7.52 -11.80
CA ASP A 156 -10.06 7.22 -10.72
C ASP A 156 -8.83 6.40 -11.19
N LEU A 157 -8.69 6.08 -12.50
CA LEU A 157 -7.45 5.53 -13.02
C LEU A 157 -6.37 6.61 -13.07
N ASP A 158 -5.20 6.31 -12.52
CA ASP A 158 -4.03 7.17 -12.63
C ASP A 158 -3.27 6.75 -13.90
N SER A 159 -3.72 7.21 -15.07
CA SER A 159 -3.16 6.82 -16.37
C SER A 159 -3.13 7.96 -17.39
N PRO A 160 -2.01 8.12 -18.13
CA PRO A 160 -1.89 9.05 -19.25
C PRO A 160 -2.97 8.86 -20.33
N LEU A 161 -3.58 7.68 -20.43
CA LEU A 161 -4.65 7.37 -21.39
C LEU A 161 -5.89 8.26 -21.23
N LEU A 162 -6.23 8.65 -19.99
CA LEU A 162 -7.33 9.58 -19.70
C LEU A 162 -6.97 11.01 -20.09
N GLU A 163 -5.73 11.41 -19.81
CA GLU A 163 -5.24 12.76 -20.03
C GLU A 163 -5.08 13.05 -21.53
N ASN A 164 -4.65 12.03 -22.29
CA ASN A 164 -4.50 12.08 -23.74
C ASN A 164 -5.82 11.92 -24.50
N GLY A 165 -6.94 11.70 -23.81
CA GLY A 165 -8.27 11.53 -24.42
C GLY A 165 -8.40 10.28 -25.29
N ILE A 166 -7.51 9.30 -25.09
CA ILE A 166 -7.58 7.97 -25.73
C ILE A 166 -8.66 7.14 -25.03
N LEU A 167 -8.76 7.29 -23.70
CA LEU A 167 -9.87 6.82 -22.89
C LEU A 167 -10.76 8.02 -22.52
N ASP A 168 -11.71 8.36 -23.40
CA ASP A 168 -12.62 9.49 -23.19
C ASP A 168 -13.74 9.13 -22.22
N THR A 169 -13.65 9.60 -20.96
CA THR A 169 -14.69 9.33 -19.94
C THR A 169 -16.02 10.04 -20.19
N ASN A 170 -16.08 11.00 -21.13
CA ASN A 170 -17.33 11.70 -21.47
C ASN A 170 -18.33 10.82 -22.21
N ILE A 171 -17.89 9.68 -22.77
CA ILE A 171 -18.76 8.71 -23.44
C ILE A 171 -19.64 7.93 -22.45
N TYR A 172 -19.27 7.88 -21.16
CA TYR A 172 -19.98 7.14 -20.12
C TYR A 172 -21.19 7.92 -19.59
N ARG A 173 -22.19 8.06 -20.47
CA ARG A 173 -23.51 8.66 -20.23
C ARG A 173 -24.55 7.95 -21.10
N THR A 174 -25.83 8.24 -20.89
CA THR A 174 -26.94 7.75 -21.70
C THR A 174 -26.64 7.97 -23.17
N GLY A 175 -26.71 6.90 -23.96
CA GLY A 175 -26.19 6.92 -25.32
C GLY A 175 -26.41 5.61 -26.07
N CYS A 176 -25.60 5.41 -27.10
CA CYS A 176 -25.67 4.23 -27.95
C CYS A 176 -24.27 3.71 -28.31
N PHE A 177 -24.15 2.39 -28.45
CA PHE A 177 -22.89 1.70 -28.78
C PHE A 177 -23.02 0.94 -30.09
N ARG A 178 -22.06 1.11 -31.01
CA ARG A 178 -22.10 0.48 -32.34
C ARG A 178 -21.93 -1.04 -32.22
N LEU A 179 -22.76 -1.79 -32.96
CA LEU A 179 -22.77 -3.25 -32.89
C LEU A 179 -21.65 -3.91 -33.72
N LEU A 180 -21.28 -5.13 -33.33
CA LEU A 180 -20.43 -6.03 -34.12
C LEU A 180 -21.04 -6.25 -35.52
N TRP A 181 -20.18 -6.22 -36.54
CA TRP A 181 -20.49 -6.31 -37.98
C TRP A 181 -21.34 -5.16 -38.55
N CYS A 182 -21.49 -4.06 -37.80
CA CYS A 182 -22.15 -2.85 -38.28
C CYS A 182 -21.14 -1.75 -38.61
N SER A 183 -21.43 -0.92 -39.62
CA SER A 183 -20.64 0.27 -39.97
C SER A 183 -21.34 1.55 -39.53
N LYS A 184 -20.66 2.70 -39.62
CA LYS A 184 -21.35 4.01 -39.49
C LYS A 184 -22.15 4.28 -40.78
N LEU A 185 -23.18 5.13 -40.70
CA LEU A 185 -23.96 5.54 -41.87
C LEU A 185 -23.01 6.04 -42.99
N ASN A 186 -23.22 5.53 -44.20
CA ASN A 186 -22.39 5.83 -45.39
C ASN A 186 -20.89 5.48 -45.27
N LYS A 187 -20.48 4.65 -44.30
CA LYS A 187 -19.11 4.11 -44.20
C LYS A 187 -19.09 2.62 -44.50
N LYS A 188 -18.01 2.15 -45.13
CA LYS A 188 -17.84 0.73 -45.49
C LYS A 188 -17.30 -0.12 -44.35
N ASN A 189 -16.55 0.48 -43.43
CA ASN A 189 -15.77 -0.20 -42.41
C ASN A 189 -16.68 -0.69 -41.28
N LYS A 190 -16.85 -2.00 -41.20
CA LYS A 190 -17.60 -2.69 -40.14
C LYS A 190 -16.69 -2.92 -38.95
N LEU A 191 -17.26 -2.99 -37.74
CA LEU A 191 -16.55 -3.57 -36.60
C LEU A 191 -16.48 -5.08 -36.78
N GLU A 192 -15.29 -5.65 -36.68
CA GLU A 192 -15.05 -7.09 -36.79
C GLU A 192 -14.30 -7.60 -35.57
N TYR A 193 -14.40 -8.92 -35.33
CA TYR A 193 -13.65 -9.54 -34.25
C TYR A 193 -12.16 -9.49 -34.54
N TYR A 194 -11.41 -8.90 -33.61
CA TYR A 194 -9.96 -8.81 -33.71
C TYR A 194 -9.30 -9.92 -32.90
N LYS A 195 -9.48 -9.88 -31.57
CA LYS A 195 -8.82 -10.78 -30.63
C LYS A 195 -9.67 -10.98 -29.38
N GLY A 196 -9.53 -12.14 -28.76
CA GLY A 196 -10.08 -12.47 -27.46
C GLY A 196 -8.94 -12.77 -26.49
N ILE A 197 -9.03 -12.28 -25.26
CA ILE A 197 -8.11 -12.60 -24.17
C ILE A 197 -8.90 -13.39 -23.14
N ASN A 198 -8.43 -14.59 -22.82
CA ASN A 198 -9.17 -15.57 -22.00
C ASN A 198 -10.60 -15.84 -22.51
N TYR A 199 -10.86 -15.54 -23.79
CA TYR A 199 -12.16 -15.61 -24.42
C TYR A 199 -12.12 -16.48 -25.67
N ASN A 200 -12.95 -17.52 -25.67
CA ASN A 200 -13.12 -18.42 -26.80
C ASN A 200 -14.59 -18.47 -27.25
N HIS A 201 -14.79 -18.51 -28.56
CA HIS A 201 -16.11 -18.64 -29.17
C HIS A 201 -16.10 -19.63 -30.33
N THR A 202 -17.10 -20.51 -30.37
CA THR A 202 -17.29 -21.50 -31.45
C THR A 202 -18.48 -21.18 -32.35
N LYS A 203 -19.34 -20.22 -31.95
CA LYS A 203 -20.55 -19.85 -32.68
C LYS A 203 -20.65 -18.33 -32.83
N LYS A 204 -20.85 -17.82 -34.05
CA LYS A 204 -21.05 -16.39 -34.38
C LYS A 204 -22.11 -15.70 -33.50
N LYS A 205 -23.21 -16.40 -33.22
CA LYS A 205 -24.28 -15.90 -32.34
C LYS A 205 -23.84 -15.70 -30.89
N LYS A 206 -22.94 -16.56 -30.37
CA LYS A 206 -22.39 -16.43 -29.02
C LYS A 206 -21.56 -15.16 -28.93
N LEU A 207 -20.64 -14.97 -29.87
CA LEU A 207 -19.81 -13.76 -29.96
C LEU A 207 -20.67 -12.49 -30.04
N PHE A 208 -21.67 -12.46 -30.93
CA PHE A 208 -22.59 -11.32 -31.04
C PHE A 208 -23.27 -10.99 -29.70
N ASN A 209 -23.82 -12.01 -29.03
CA ASN A 209 -24.48 -11.83 -27.74
C ASN A 209 -23.50 -11.38 -26.64
N ASP A 210 -22.27 -11.91 -26.62
CA ASP A 210 -21.26 -11.53 -25.64
C ASP A 210 -20.77 -10.07 -25.86
N CYS A 211 -20.82 -9.56 -27.10
CA CYS A 211 -20.52 -8.15 -27.43
C CYS A 211 -21.65 -7.16 -27.08
N LEU A 212 -22.89 -7.61 -26.87
CA LEU A 212 -23.99 -6.71 -26.46
C LEU A 212 -23.81 -6.28 -25.01
N LEU A 213 -23.76 -4.97 -24.75
CA LEU A 213 -23.48 -4.38 -23.45
C LEU A 213 -24.57 -4.69 -22.41
N LEU A 214 -25.82 -4.80 -22.87
CA LEU A 214 -26.98 -5.11 -22.02
C LEU A 214 -27.33 -6.61 -22.01
N HIS A 215 -26.55 -7.47 -22.68
CA HIS A 215 -26.73 -8.93 -22.61
C HIS A 215 -25.94 -9.55 -21.49
N ILE A 216 -26.52 -9.44 -20.31
CA ILE A 216 -25.96 -9.93 -19.06
C ILE A 216 -26.53 -11.32 -18.79
N LYS A 217 -25.67 -12.28 -18.46
CA LYS A 217 -26.07 -13.63 -18.05
C LYS A 217 -26.48 -13.60 -16.59
N ASP A 218 -27.43 -14.46 -16.23
CA ASP A 218 -27.86 -14.63 -14.85
C ASP A 218 -26.66 -15.07 -13.98
N ASN A 219 -26.66 -14.68 -12.70
CA ASN A 219 -25.65 -14.99 -11.68
C ASN A 219 -24.28 -14.27 -11.78
N LEU A 220 -24.15 -13.23 -12.61
CA LEU A 220 -22.95 -12.39 -12.59
C LEU A 220 -23.00 -11.35 -11.47
N LYS A 221 -21.88 -11.17 -10.76
CA LYS A 221 -21.72 -10.13 -9.73
C LYS A 221 -21.82 -8.75 -10.37
N VAL A 222 -22.68 -7.90 -9.80
CA VAL A 222 -22.82 -6.48 -10.19
C VAL A 222 -21.90 -5.63 -9.33
N LEU A 223 -21.04 -4.84 -9.98
CA LEU A 223 -20.04 -3.99 -9.35
C LEU A 223 -20.59 -2.57 -9.15
N LYS A 224 -20.28 -1.99 -8.00
CA LYS A 224 -20.48 -0.57 -7.69
C LYS A 224 -19.12 0.05 -7.44
N TYR A 225 -18.90 1.26 -7.94
CA TYR A 225 -17.68 2.03 -7.68
C TYR A 225 -18.00 3.18 -6.73
N ALA A 226 -17.31 3.23 -5.59
CA ALA A 226 -17.38 4.35 -4.65
C ALA A 226 -16.10 5.19 -4.80
N PRO A 227 -16.19 6.46 -5.20
CA PRO A 227 -15.03 7.31 -5.37
C PRO A 227 -14.28 7.50 -4.05
N ARG A 228 -12.94 7.62 -4.11
CA ARG A 228 -12.15 7.93 -2.91
C ARG A 228 -12.57 9.28 -2.32
N HIS A 229 -13.05 9.31 -1.07
CA HIS A 229 -13.31 10.56 -0.36
C HIS A 229 -12.02 11.39 -0.27
N LYS A 230 -11.93 12.50 -1.01
CA LYS A 230 -10.99 13.58 -0.69
C LYS A 230 -11.47 14.20 0.62
N THR A 231 -10.68 14.06 1.68
CA THR A 231 -10.91 14.72 2.97
C THR A 231 -10.99 16.23 2.75
N SER A 232 -12.10 16.82 3.19
CA SER A 232 -12.36 18.25 3.19
C SER A 232 -11.44 18.97 4.20
N ILE A 233 -10.35 19.57 3.71
CA ILE A 233 -9.51 20.46 4.51
C ILE A 233 -10.16 21.86 4.54
N LYS A 234 -10.58 22.30 5.74
CA LYS A 234 -11.07 23.65 6.02
C LYS A 234 -9.97 24.69 5.83
N LYS A 235 -10.35 25.87 5.33
CA LYS A 235 -9.52 27.05 5.02
C LYS A 235 -8.94 27.74 6.27
N LYS A 236 -7.75 28.34 6.06
CA LYS A 236 -6.95 29.34 6.84
C LYS A 236 -6.09 28.73 7.96
N THR A 237 -4.80 29.05 8.13
CA THR A 237 -4.01 30.30 7.90
C THR A 237 -2.59 30.03 7.35
N LYS A 238 -1.98 31.05 6.72
CA LYS A 238 -0.68 31.05 6.02
C LYS A 238 0.54 30.99 6.95
N ALA A 239 1.53 30.17 6.59
CA ALA A 239 2.97 30.49 6.55
C ALA A 239 3.74 29.34 5.85
N PRO A 240 4.97 29.58 5.37
CA PRO A 240 5.33 30.02 4.02
C PRO A 240 5.41 28.88 2.99
N SER A 241 5.01 29.17 1.75
CA SER A 241 5.04 28.26 0.62
C SER A 241 6.46 28.06 0.08
N ILE A 242 7.00 26.85 0.21
CA ILE A 242 8.02 26.35 -0.72
C ILE A 242 7.25 25.80 -1.92
N ASN A 243 7.04 26.68 -2.90
CA ASN A 243 6.49 26.32 -4.20
C ASN A 243 7.47 25.41 -4.94
N ASN A 244 7.03 24.19 -5.25
CA ASN A 244 7.41 23.50 -6.49
C ASN A 244 6.22 22.62 -6.88
N THR A 245 5.20 23.27 -7.43
CA THR A 245 4.12 22.61 -8.17
C THR A 245 4.59 22.46 -9.61
N TYR A 246 4.87 21.25 -10.07
CA TYR A 246 4.66 20.94 -11.48
C TYR A 246 3.18 20.62 -11.63
N LYS A 247 2.38 21.65 -11.93
CA LYS A 247 1.07 21.46 -12.57
C LYS A 247 1.37 21.04 -14.01
N ILE A 248 0.98 19.83 -14.41
CA ILE A 248 1.04 19.43 -15.81
C ILE A 248 -0.08 20.20 -16.54
N GLU A 249 0.32 21.17 -17.36
CA GLU A 249 -0.57 21.94 -18.23
C GLU A 249 -0.90 21.11 -19.48
N LYS A 250 -2.20 20.83 -19.68
CA LYS A 250 -2.85 19.85 -20.58
C LYS A 250 -2.66 20.05 -22.12
N HIS A 251 -1.54 20.59 -22.59
CA HIS A 251 -1.43 21.01 -23.99
C HIS A 251 -0.04 20.87 -24.63
N TYR A 252 0.90 20.19 -23.99
CA TYR A 252 2.27 20.03 -24.46
C TYR A 252 2.53 18.60 -24.95
N ASN A 253 3.26 18.44 -26.06
CA ASN A 253 3.73 17.12 -26.54
C ASN A 253 4.95 16.63 -25.71
N ASP A 254 5.46 15.42 -25.96
CA ASP A 254 6.57 14.86 -25.17
C ASP A 254 7.86 15.71 -25.27
N VAL A 255 8.11 16.32 -26.43
CA VAL A 255 9.23 17.24 -26.64
C VAL A 255 9.04 18.50 -25.79
N ASP A 256 7.83 19.05 -25.77
CA ASP A 256 7.49 20.23 -25.00
C ASP A 256 7.59 19.93 -23.50
N ILE A 257 7.08 18.80 -23.04
CA ILE A 257 7.18 18.36 -21.63
C ILE A 257 8.66 18.24 -21.23
N ARG A 258 9.51 17.72 -22.13
CA ARG A 258 10.95 17.63 -21.91
C ARG A 258 11.58 19.01 -21.80
N LEU A 259 11.36 19.89 -22.79
CA LEU A 259 11.96 21.23 -22.84
C LEU A 259 11.45 22.14 -21.72
N LYS A 260 10.15 22.08 -21.41
CA LYS A 260 9.48 22.90 -20.40
C LYS A 260 10.13 22.75 -19.02
N LYS A 261 10.54 21.53 -18.62
CA LYS A 261 11.26 21.31 -17.36
C LYS A 261 12.49 22.22 -17.24
N TYR A 262 13.20 22.45 -18.34
CA TYR A 262 14.38 23.31 -18.40
C TYR A 262 14.01 24.78 -18.54
N LEU A 263 13.00 25.12 -19.35
CA LEU A 263 12.51 26.49 -19.51
C LEU A 263 11.98 27.06 -18.19
N ASP A 264 11.27 26.26 -17.39
CA ASP A 264 10.67 26.66 -16.10
C ASP A 264 11.71 27.03 -15.02
N ILE A 265 12.99 26.71 -15.26
CA ILE A 265 14.09 27.06 -14.34
C ILE A 265 15.03 28.11 -14.94
N LEU A 266 14.72 28.69 -16.09
CA LEU A 266 15.47 29.83 -16.60
C LEU A 266 15.16 31.09 -15.79
N SER A 267 16.10 32.04 -15.78
CA SER A 267 15.84 33.36 -15.23
C SER A 267 14.77 34.07 -16.07
N PRO A 268 13.77 34.73 -15.46
CA PRO A 268 12.77 35.52 -16.21
C PRO A 268 13.39 36.54 -17.16
N ARG A 269 14.59 37.06 -16.85
CA ARG A 269 15.36 37.96 -17.72
C ARG A 269 15.58 37.38 -19.12
N ARG A 270 15.71 36.06 -19.27
CA ARG A 270 15.92 35.39 -20.56
C ARG A 270 14.75 35.54 -21.53
N ALA A 271 13.54 35.86 -21.02
CA ALA A 271 12.39 36.17 -21.85
C ALA A 271 12.35 37.67 -22.21
N GLU A 272 12.94 38.55 -21.39
CA GLU A 272 12.98 40.00 -21.66
C GLU A 272 14.13 40.40 -22.60
N ASP A 273 15.26 39.70 -22.54
CA ASP A 273 16.41 39.92 -23.43
C ASP A 273 16.14 39.32 -24.81
N TYR A 274 16.12 40.17 -25.84
CA TYR A 274 15.75 39.76 -27.20
C TYR A 274 16.66 38.67 -27.77
N GLU A 275 17.97 38.72 -27.52
CA GLU A 275 18.92 37.74 -28.02
C GLU A 275 18.71 36.38 -27.35
N ASP A 276 18.57 36.35 -26.02
CA ASP A 276 18.29 35.11 -25.28
C ASP A 276 16.91 34.54 -25.66
N TRP A 277 15.89 35.38 -25.77
CA TRP A 277 14.53 35.02 -26.17
C TRP A 277 14.52 34.39 -27.58
N PHE A 278 15.22 35.01 -28.54
CA PHE A 278 15.35 34.50 -29.90
C PHE A 278 16.08 33.15 -29.93
N VAL A 279 17.19 33.03 -29.20
CA VAL A 279 17.95 31.78 -29.08
C VAL A 279 17.10 30.66 -28.49
N ILE A 280 16.30 30.96 -27.45
CA ILE A 280 15.40 29.98 -26.82
C ILE A 280 14.28 29.57 -27.77
N GLY A 281 13.68 30.51 -28.50
CA GLY A 281 12.70 30.22 -29.54
C GLY A 281 13.25 29.29 -30.62
N ALA A 282 14.46 29.57 -31.11
CA ALA A 282 15.15 28.72 -32.07
C ALA A 282 15.43 27.30 -31.51
N ILE A 283 15.77 27.17 -30.22
CA ILE A 283 15.98 25.86 -29.58
C ILE A 283 14.67 25.07 -29.53
N ILE A 284 13.56 25.70 -29.10
CA ILE A 284 12.25 25.03 -29.03
C ILE A 284 11.85 24.54 -30.42
N PHE A 285 12.00 25.38 -31.44
CA PHE A 285 11.69 25.02 -32.82
C PHE A 285 12.56 23.85 -33.33
N ASN A 286 13.89 23.96 -33.19
CA ASN A 286 14.84 22.97 -33.72
C ASN A 286 14.72 21.58 -33.06
N GLU A 287 14.30 21.53 -31.80
CA GLU A 287 14.11 20.28 -31.06
C GLU A 287 12.76 19.62 -31.32
N GLY A 288 11.88 20.24 -32.14
CA GLY A 288 10.54 19.74 -32.45
C GLY A 288 9.46 20.16 -31.44
N GLY A 289 9.72 21.20 -30.66
CA GLY A 289 8.75 21.81 -29.75
C GLY A 289 7.69 22.60 -30.51
N THR A 290 6.56 22.87 -29.85
CA THR A 290 5.42 23.53 -30.46
C THR A 290 5.46 25.04 -30.31
N PHE A 291 4.75 25.74 -31.20
CA PHE A 291 4.50 27.18 -31.05
C PHE A 291 3.93 27.52 -29.69
N LYS A 292 3.08 26.65 -29.14
CA LYS A 292 2.49 26.85 -27.83
C LYS A 292 3.55 26.98 -26.74
N LEU A 293 4.55 26.08 -26.71
CA LEU A 293 5.61 26.15 -25.71
C LEU A 293 6.46 27.41 -25.86
N PHE A 294 6.76 27.81 -27.10
CA PHE A 294 7.45 29.06 -27.36
C PHE A 294 6.64 30.27 -26.90
N ASN A 295 5.34 30.29 -27.21
CA ASN A 295 4.43 31.37 -26.83
C ASN A 295 4.29 31.48 -25.30
N ASP A 296 4.16 30.35 -24.61
CA ASP A 296 4.02 30.32 -23.15
C ASP A 296 5.33 30.73 -22.45
N PHE A 297 6.50 30.36 -23.00
CA PHE A 297 7.78 30.90 -22.55
C PHE A 297 7.85 32.42 -22.75
N SER A 298 7.48 32.90 -23.94
CA SER A 298 7.50 34.31 -24.33
C SER A 298 6.57 35.19 -23.47
N ALA A 299 5.47 34.62 -22.96
CA ALA A 299 4.53 35.31 -22.09
C ALA A 299 5.11 35.73 -20.72
N HIS A 300 6.33 35.29 -20.38
CA HIS A 300 7.04 35.75 -19.18
C HIS A 300 7.70 37.13 -19.38
N ALA A 301 7.81 37.63 -20.61
CA ALA A 301 8.36 38.95 -20.91
C ALA A 301 7.32 40.06 -20.65
N SER A 302 7.74 41.17 -20.06
CA SER A 302 6.85 42.31 -19.79
C SER A 302 6.27 42.98 -21.05
N ASN A 303 6.96 42.87 -22.18
CA ASN A 303 6.56 43.39 -23.50
C ASN A 303 5.98 42.32 -24.45
N TYR A 304 5.49 41.20 -23.90
CA TYR A 304 4.96 40.08 -24.68
C TYR A 304 3.88 40.48 -25.70
N ASN A 305 4.00 39.97 -26.92
CA ASN A 305 3.02 40.13 -27.99
C ASN A 305 2.81 38.79 -28.74
N HIS A 306 1.58 38.28 -28.69
CA HIS A 306 1.22 36.99 -29.30
C HIS A 306 1.40 36.96 -30.82
N GLU A 307 0.98 38.00 -31.54
CA GLU A 307 1.09 38.06 -32.99
C GLU A 307 2.55 38.17 -33.43
N ALA A 308 3.36 38.96 -32.73
CA ALA A 308 4.81 39.03 -32.98
C ALA A 308 5.50 37.67 -32.78
N CYS A 309 5.12 36.91 -31.75
CA CYS A 309 5.63 35.56 -31.55
C CYS A 309 5.23 34.61 -32.70
N LYS A 310 3.98 34.73 -33.19
CA LYS A 310 3.45 33.91 -34.27
C LYS A 310 4.15 34.20 -35.59
N ASP A 311 4.36 35.47 -35.92
CA ASP A 311 5.09 35.91 -37.12
C ASP A 311 6.53 35.39 -37.12
N MET A 312 7.22 35.48 -35.97
CA MET A 312 8.56 34.91 -35.80
C MET A 312 8.57 33.38 -35.97
N TRP A 313 7.53 32.69 -35.50
CA TRP A 313 7.41 31.23 -35.57
C TRP A 313 7.16 30.71 -36.98
N THR A 314 6.25 31.33 -37.73
CA THR A 314 5.89 30.91 -39.09
C THR A 314 6.73 31.54 -40.20
N GLY A 315 7.46 32.61 -39.90
CA GLY A 315 8.37 33.28 -40.84
C GLY A 315 9.82 32.95 -40.56
N THR A 316 10.44 33.67 -39.61
CA THR A 316 11.90 33.65 -39.39
C THR A 316 12.45 32.27 -39.03
N TYR A 317 11.80 31.51 -38.15
CA TYR A 317 12.32 30.17 -37.81
C TYR A 317 12.06 29.12 -38.91
N GLU A 318 10.98 29.27 -39.70
CA GLU A 318 10.68 28.37 -40.82
C GLU A 318 11.61 28.59 -42.03
N GLU A 319 11.94 29.84 -42.34
CA GLU A 319 12.83 30.23 -43.44
C GLU A 319 14.31 29.98 -43.11
N ASP A 320 14.70 30.17 -41.85
CA ASP A 320 16.09 30.27 -41.40
C ASP A 320 16.54 29.03 -40.58
N ARG A 321 16.18 27.81 -41.06
CA ARG A 321 16.42 26.49 -40.40
C ARG A 321 17.87 26.18 -39.99
N ASN A 322 18.83 27.06 -40.28
CA ASN A 322 20.26 26.81 -40.16
C ASN A 322 20.98 27.54 -39.01
N LYS A 323 20.29 28.25 -38.10
CA LYS A 323 20.94 28.83 -36.92
C LYS A 323 21.06 27.81 -35.78
N LYS A 324 22.31 27.43 -35.49
CA LYS A 324 22.82 26.29 -34.70
C LYS A 324 22.52 26.31 -33.18
N ALA A 325 21.39 26.86 -32.73
CA ALA A 325 20.99 26.77 -31.33
C ALA A 325 20.31 25.42 -31.07
N THR A 326 20.86 24.63 -30.15
CA THR A 326 20.39 23.27 -29.82
C THR A 326 20.09 23.18 -28.34
N TYR A 327 19.43 22.09 -27.93
CA TYR A 327 19.17 21.77 -26.54
C TYR A 327 20.38 21.92 -25.58
N LYS A 328 21.61 21.76 -26.08
CA LYS A 328 22.83 22.00 -25.29
C LYS A 328 22.91 23.45 -24.76
N LYS A 329 22.53 24.44 -25.58
CA LYS A 329 22.58 25.85 -25.20
C LYS A 329 21.54 26.17 -24.12
N LEU A 330 20.37 25.54 -24.20
CA LEU A 330 19.33 25.61 -23.15
C LEU A 330 19.87 25.06 -21.83
N CYS A 331 20.57 23.92 -21.86
CA CYS A 331 21.24 23.38 -20.67
C CYS A 331 22.31 24.33 -20.09
N GLU A 332 23.06 25.03 -20.93
CA GLU A 332 24.06 26.02 -20.48
C GLU A 332 23.39 27.20 -19.78
N PHE A 333 22.30 27.73 -20.32
CA PHE A 333 21.51 28.78 -19.66
C PHE A 333 20.95 28.31 -18.32
N CYS A 334 20.39 27.10 -18.25
CA CYS A 334 19.90 26.54 -17.00
C CYS A 334 20.99 26.38 -15.93
N LYS A 335 22.21 25.99 -16.33
CA LYS A 335 23.37 25.88 -15.41
C LYS A 335 23.79 27.22 -14.84
N ILE A 336 23.75 28.27 -15.66
CA ILE A 336 24.10 29.64 -15.24
C ILE A 336 23.01 30.20 -14.32
N ASP A 337 21.74 30.06 -14.73
CA ASP A 337 20.63 30.72 -14.06
C ASP A 337 20.23 29.99 -12.77
N ASN A 338 20.21 28.65 -12.77
CA ASN A 338 19.73 27.84 -11.65
C ASN A 338 20.44 26.47 -11.56
N LYS A 339 21.75 26.49 -11.27
CA LYS A 339 22.64 25.31 -11.19
C LYS A 339 22.06 24.11 -10.42
N ASP A 340 21.49 24.33 -9.24
CA ASP A 340 20.97 23.25 -8.39
C ASP A 340 19.69 22.62 -8.94
N LYS A 341 18.76 23.43 -9.47
CA LYS A 341 17.53 22.94 -10.09
C LYS A 341 17.85 22.19 -11.38
N TYR A 342 18.78 22.71 -12.18
CA TYR A 342 19.26 22.05 -13.40
C TYR A 342 19.77 20.63 -13.12
N TYR A 343 20.63 20.46 -12.12
CA TYR A 343 21.14 19.14 -11.79
C TYR A 343 20.10 18.19 -11.19
N LYS A 344 19.04 18.70 -10.55
CA LYS A 344 17.89 17.87 -10.14
C LYS A 344 17.10 17.34 -11.34
N ILE A 345 16.88 18.17 -12.36
CA ILE A 345 16.15 17.76 -13.58
C ILE A 345 16.96 16.71 -14.34
N VAL A 346 18.24 16.99 -14.58
CA VAL A 346 19.13 16.09 -15.33
C VAL A 346 19.25 14.71 -14.67
N ARG A 347 19.16 14.60 -13.34
CA ARG A 347 19.19 13.30 -12.63
C ARG A 347 18.03 12.37 -13.04
N GLY A 348 16.88 12.92 -13.46
CA GLY A 348 15.71 12.15 -13.86
C GLY A 348 15.46 12.10 -15.37
N ASP A 349 16.35 12.65 -16.19
CA ASP A 349 16.14 12.79 -17.64
C ASP A 349 16.84 11.65 -18.40
N VAL A 350 16.10 10.59 -18.71
CA VAL A 350 16.61 9.41 -19.43
C VAL A 350 17.23 9.81 -20.77
N THR A 351 16.51 10.63 -21.55
CA THR A 351 16.91 11.04 -22.90
C THR A 351 18.20 11.86 -22.86
N TYR A 352 18.30 12.85 -21.97
CA TYR A 352 19.49 13.66 -21.84
C TYR A 352 20.73 12.83 -21.48
N ASN A 353 20.63 11.98 -20.45
CA ASN A 353 21.78 11.17 -20.03
C ASN A 353 22.17 10.18 -21.14
N MET A 354 21.20 9.59 -21.84
CA MET A 354 21.45 8.72 -22.99
C MET A 354 22.19 9.44 -24.12
N ASP A 355 21.71 10.62 -24.52
CA ASP A 355 22.31 11.42 -25.59
C ASP A 355 23.73 11.86 -25.25
N CYS A 356 23.96 12.30 -24.02
CA CYS A 356 25.30 12.62 -23.54
C CYS A 356 26.24 11.42 -23.59
N ILE A 357 25.78 10.22 -23.23
CA ILE A 357 26.62 9.00 -23.26
C ILE A 357 26.99 8.62 -24.69
N PHE A 358 26.04 8.67 -25.64
CA PHE A 358 26.32 8.36 -27.05
C PHE A 358 27.11 9.44 -27.79
N LYS A 359 27.07 10.70 -27.31
CA LYS A 359 27.80 11.82 -27.91
C LYS A 359 29.20 12.01 -27.31
N ASP A 360 29.28 12.12 -25.99
CA ASP A 360 30.48 12.48 -25.25
C ASP A 360 31.22 11.24 -24.71
N GLY A 361 30.53 10.10 -24.63
CA GLY A 361 31.05 8.85 -24.09
C GLY A 361 30.53 8.55 -22.68
N PRO A 362 30.69 7.30 -22.20
CA PRO A 362 30.24 6.91 -20.87
C PRO A 362 31.07 7.58 -19.77
N THR A 363 30.39 8.14 -18.77
CA THR A 363 30.99 8.65 -17.52
C THR A 363 30.19 8.15 -16.33
N ASP A 364 30.81 8.07 -15.15
CA ASP A 364 30.14 7.60 -13.93
C ASP A 364 28.86 8.38 -13.67
N ARG A 365 28.94 9.72 -13.78
CA ARG A 365 27.81 10.62 -13.55
C ARG A 365 26.62 10.32 -14.47
N TYR A 366 26.86 10.18 -15.78
CA TYR A 366 25.77 9.91 -16.72
C TYR A 366 25.19 8.52 -16.52
N MET A 367 26.03 7.52 -16.21
CA MET A 367 25.58 6.15 -15.95
C MET A 367 24.74 6.05 -14.66
N ILE A 368 25.17 6.72 -13.58
CA ILE A 368 24.43 6.80 -12.31
C ILE A 368 23.07 7.45 -12.53
N ASN A 369 23.04 8.61 -13.17
CA ASN A 369 21.80 9.33 -13.45
C ASN A 369 20.88 8.52 -14.37
N LEU A 370 21.42 7.90 -15.43
CA LEU A 370 20.63 7.08 -16.34
C LEU A 370 19.98 5.92 -15.59
N TYR A 371 20.76 5.14 -14.83
CA TYR A 371 20.22 4.02 -14.06
C TYR A 371 19.15 4.47 -13.06
N TYR A 372 19.43 5.54 -12.30
CA TYR A 372 18.45 6.09 -11.36
C TYR A 372 17.17 6.58 -12.09
N SER A 373 17.29 7.22 -13.25
CA SER A 373 16.15 7.69 -14.03
C SER A 373 15.28 6.58 -14.60
N LEU A 374 15.87 5.40 -14.87
CA LEU A 374 15.13 4.21 -15.32
C LEU A 374 14.36 3.53 -14.18
N ALA A 375 14.81 3.70 -12.94
CA ALA A 375 14.27 2.98 -11.79
C ALA A 375 14.16 3.80 -10.49
N PRO A 376 13.65 5.05 -10.51
CA PRO A 376 13.87 6.07 -9.47
C PRO A 376 13.31 5.75 -8.08
N SER A 377 12.59 4.64 -7.94
CA SER A 377 11.98 4.21 -6.69
C SER A 377 12.03 2.70 -6.50
N GLN A 378 12.93 2.03 -7.20
CA GLN A 378 13.13 0.58 -7.08
C GLN A 378 13.86 0.23 -5.79
N TYR A 379 14.70 1.13 -5.28
CA TYR A 379 15.53 0.89 -4.12
C TYR A 379 15.38 1.97 -3.05
N MET A 380 15.83 1.60 -1.86
CA MET A 380 16.01 2.47 -0.71
C MET A 380 17.34 2.09 -0.06
N TYR A 381 18.15 3.07 0.29
CA TYR A 381 19.44 2.85 0.93
C TYR A 381 19.48 3.48 2.33
N ASP A 382 19.93 2.68 3.29
CA ASP A 382 20.28 3.07 4.66
C ASP A 382 21.80 3.24 4.73
N ASP A 383 22.24 4.50 4.69
CA ASP A 383 23.63 4.90 4.73
C ASP A 383 24.29 4.67 6.10
N ILE A 384 23.51 4.71 7.17
CA ILE A 384 23.99 4.50 8.54
C ILE A 384 24.41 3.04 8.74
N ASN A 385 23.58 2.10 8.28
CA ASN A 385 23.83 0.67 8.43
C ASN A 385 24.44 0.04 7.16
N ASN A 386 24.64 0.82 6.10
CA ASN A 386 25.09 0.37 4.78
C ASN A 386 24.22 -0.78 4.23
N LEU A 387 22.89 -0.62 4.32
CA LEU A 387 21.91 -1.62 3.90
C LEU A 387 21.09 -1.11 2.72
N LEU A 388 20.99 -1.95 1.68
CA LEU A 388 20.17 -1.69 0.51
C LEU A 388 18.91 -2.54 0.56
N TYR A 389 17.78 -1.91 0.23
CA TYR A 389 16.49 -2.54 0.18
C TYR A 389 15.90 -2.40 -1.21
N LYS A 390 15.34 -3.49 -1.74
CA LYS A 390 14.64 -3.52 -3.03
C LYS A 390 13.13 -3.54 -2.80
N PHE A 391 12.44 -2.57 -3.38
CA PHE A 391 10.99 -2.50 -3.37
C PHE A 391 10.41 -3.52 -4.35
N ASN A 392 9.57 -4.43 -3.87
CA ASN A 392 8.92 -5.43 -4.70
C ASN A 392 7.52 -4.98 -5.17
N LYS A 393 6.92 -5.75 -6.09
CA LYS A 393 5.59 -5.48 -6.63
C LYS A 393 4.45 -5.52 -5.59
N TYR A 394 4.69 -6.10 -4.42
CA TYR A 394 3.73 -6.22 -3.33
C TYR A 394 3.81 -5.05 -2.34
N GLY A 395 4.74 -4.13 -2.54
CA GLY A 395 4.89 -2.97 -1.69
C GLY A 395 5.79 -3.19 -0.47
N ILE A 396 6.70 -4.15 -0.53
CA ILE A 396 7.56 -4.57 0.58
C ILE A 396 9.02 -4.41 0.17
N TYR A 397 9.84 -3.92 1.09
CA TYR A 397 11.27 -3.75 0.94
C TYR A 397 12.01 -5.01 1.38
N GLY A 398 12.47 -5.80 0.41
CA GLY A 398 13.36 -6.93 0.66
C GLY A 398 14.78 -6.44 0.91
N LYS A 399 15.38 -6.85 2.02
CA LYS A 399 16.80 -6.60 2.30
C LYS A 399 17.64 -7.36 1.28
N LEU A 400 18.39 -6.64 0.44
CA LEU A 400 19.44 -7.25 -0.35
C LEU A 400 20.65 -7.39 0.58
N GLY A 401 21.31 -8.56 0.55
CA GLY A 401 22.46 -8.80 1.40
C GLY A 401 23.51 -7.69 1.25
N ALA A 402 24.33 -7.47 2.28
CA ALA A 402 25.39 -6.46 2.30
C ALA A 402 26.43 -6.58 1.15
N THR A 403 26.28 -7.57 0.28
CA THR A 403 27.02 -7.71 -0.95
C THR A 403 26.51 -6.71 -1.98
N LYS A 404 27.28 -5.63 -2.15
CA LYS A 404 27.25 -4.76 -3.35
C LYS A 404 27.31 -5.55 -4.68
N GLY A 405 27.40 -6.88 -4.70
CA GLY A 405 27.42 -7.73 -5.89
C GLY A 405 26.08 -7.83 -6.63
N GLU A 406 24.94 -7.98 -5.93
CA GLU A 406 23.64 -8.18 -6.60
C GLU A 406 23.16 -6.91 -7.33
N ILE A 407 23.32 -5.75 -6.70
CA ILE A 407 23.03 -4.46 -7.34
C ILE A 407 23.95 -4.23 -8.55
N LYS A 408 25.22 -4.62 -8.48
CA LYS A 408 26.16 -4.50 -9.61
C LYS A 408 25.71 -5.34 -10.81
N ILE A 409 25.27 -6.58 -10.58
CA ILE A 409 24.73 -7.46 -11.63
C ILE A 409 23.48 -6.81 -12.25
N ASN A 410 22.53 -6.38 -11.41
CA ASN A 410 21.31 -5.75 -11.90
C ASN A 410 21.58 -4.47 -12.69
N ILE A 411 22.50 -3.61 -12.23
CA ILE A 411 22.93 -2.40 -12.94
C ILE A 411 23.53 -2.77 -14.29
N SER A 412 24.45 -3.75 -14.31
CA SER A 412 25.11 -4.19 -15.53
C SER A 412 24.10 -4.70 -16.56
N ASP A 413 23.19 -5.59 -16.16
CA ASP A 413 22.20 -6.20 -17.04
C ASP A 413 21.21 -5.15 -17.57
N THR A 414 20.67 -4.31 -16.67
CA THR A 414 19.72 -3.24 -17.04
C THR A 414 20.36 -2.27 -18.03
N LEU A 415 21.62 -1.86 -17.80
CA LEU A 415 22.31 -0.95 -18.70
C LEU A 415 22.65 -1.63 -20.04
N GLU A 416 23.09 -2.88 -20.06
CA GLU A 416 23.36 -3.61 -21.32
C GLU A 416 22.10 -3.71 -22.18
N ASP A 417 20.94 -4.04 -21.58
CA ASP A 417 19.65 -4.13 -22.30
C ASP A 417 19.22 -2.78 -22.89
N VAL A 418 19.30 -1.72 -22.08
CA VAL A 418 18.91 -0.37 -22.49
C VAL A 418 19.83 0.18 -23.58
N PHE A 419 21.15 0.04 -23.42
CA PHE A 419 22.11 0.51 -24.43
C PHE A 419 22.05 -0.31 -25.71
N SER A 420 21.78 -1.62 -25.62
CA SER A 420 21.60 -2.47 -26.80
C SER A 420 20.40 -2.04 -27.63
N SER A 421 19.27 -1.81 -26.96
CA SER A 421 18.03 -1.36 -27.60
C SER A 421 18.20 0.02 -28.24
N GLU A 422 18.82 0.96 -27.52
CA GLU A 422 19.05 2.31 -28.03
C GLU A 422 20.08 2.36 -29.18
N PHE A 423 21.14 1.55 -29.10
CA PHE A 423 22.09 1.39 -30.21
C PHE A 423 21.38 0.89 -31.47
N ASN A 424 20.56 -0.16 -31.36
CA ASN A 424 19.82 -0.72 -32.48
C ASN A 424 18.89 0.32 -33.11
N ARG A 425 18.15 1.08 -32.29
CA ARG A 425 17.28 2.18 -32.75
C ARG A 425 18.07 3.20 -33.58
N ARG A 426 19.15 3.76 -33.03
CA ARG A 426 20.00 4.76 -33.71
C ARG A 426 20.67 4.20 -34.97
N TYR A 427 21.06 2.93 -34.95
CA TYR A 427 21.69 2.27 -36.08
C TYR A 427 20.69 2.07 -37.24
N VAL A 428 19.45 1.71 -36.94
CA VAL A 428 18.36 1.61 -37.94
C VAL A 428 18.02 2.99 -38.51
N GLU A 429 17.92 4.04 -37.69
CA GLU A 429 17.65 5.42 -38.14
C GLU A 429 18.71 5.95 -39.13
N LEU A 430 19.98 5.60 -38.93
CA LEU A 430 21.05 5.97 -39.87
C LEU A 430 20.96 5.21 -41.21
N ASN A 431 20.37 4.01 -41.20
CA ASN A 431 20.33 3.10 -42.35
C ASN A 431 19.02 3.14 -43.15
N ASN A 432 17.89 3.54 -42.54
CA ASN A 432 16.59 3.65 -43.21
C ASN A 432 16.53 4.78 -44.27
N ASN A 433 17.56 5.62 -44.37
CA ASN A 433 17.59 6.80 -45.24
C ASN A 433 18.42 6.64 -46.53
N VAL A 434 18.88 5.43 -46.92
CA VAL A 434 19.76 5.29 -48.10
C VAL A 434 19.45 4.06 -48.97
N LEU A 435 19.04 4.31 -50.22
CA LEU A 435 19.09 3.31 -51.30
C LEU A 435 20.54 3.13 -51.78
N LYS A 436 21.08 1.91 -51.67
CA LYS A 436 22.48 1.55 -51.96
C LYS A 436 22.92 1.72 -53.43
N SER A 437 22.02 2.09 -54.35
CA SER A 437 22.24 2.08 -55.80
C SER A 437 21.80 3.37 -56.54
N SER A 438 21.79 4.52 -55.86
CA SER A 438 21.44 5.80 -56.50
C SER A 438 22.60 6.37 -57.35
N LYS A 439 22.27 6.86 -58.56
CA LYS A 439 23.20 7.60 -59.43
C LYS A 439 23.38 9.07 -59.01
N ASP A 440 22.55 9.55 -58.08
CA ASP A 440 22.52 10.93 -57.60
C ASP A 440 23.69 11.25 -56.66
N GLU A 441 24.42 12.34 -56.95
CA GLU A 441 25.59 12.78 -56.18
C GLU A 441 25.22 13.26 -54.76
N GLU A 442 24.02 13.82 -54.57
CA GLU A 442 23.55 14.29 -53.27
C GLU A 442 23.30 13.09 -52.34
N LEU A 443 22.67 12.03 -52.86
CA LEU A 443 22.44 10.77 -52.15
C LEU A 443 23.75 10.01 -51.82
N LYS A 444 24.76 10.08 -52.70
CA LYS A 444 26.11 9.55 -52.40
C LYS A 444 26.80 10.30 -51.26
N SER A 445 26.65 11.62 -51.20
CA SER A 445 27.21 12.45 -50.13
C SER A 445 26.55 12.13 -48.77
N ILE A 446 25.23 11.96 -48.76
CA ILE A 446 24.43 11.58 -47.59
C ILE A 446 24.84 10.20 -47.10
N TYR A 447 25.02 9.24 -48.01
CA TYR A 447 25.51 7.90 -47.68
C TYR A 447 26.90 7.90 -47.02
N LYS A 448 27.87 8.64 -47.59
CA LYS A 448 29.24 8.72 -47.03
C LYS A 448 29.26 9.39 -45.64
N LYS A 449 28.41 10.42 -45.45
CA LYS A 449 28.23 11.10 -44.15
C LYS A 449 27.59 10.16 -43.12
N ASN A 450 26.59 9.36 -43.52
CA ASN A 450 25.94 8.38 -42.65
C ASN A 450 26.87 7.23 -42.27
N LYS A 451 27.68 6.71 -43.20
CA LYS A 451 28.69 5.68 -42.92
C LYS A 451 29.74 6.13 -41.89
N THR A 452 30.10 7.41 -41.92
CA THR A 452 31.01 8.01 -40.93
C THR A 452 30.35 8.15 -39.56
N LYS A 453 29.06 8.51 -39.51
CA LYS A 453 28.26 8.56 -38.27
C LYS A 453 28.04 7.16 -37.68
N GLU A 454 27.79 6.17 -38.52
CA GLU A 454 27.65 4.76 -38.16
C GLU A 454 28.92 4.23 -37.51
N ALA A 455 30.08 4.43 -38.13
CA ALA A 455 31.37 4.02 -37.55
C ALA A 455 31.62 4.68 -36.18
N LYS A 456 31.24 5.96 -36.02
CA LYS A 456 31.31 6.64 -34.71
C LYS A 456 30.34 6.03 -33.70
N LEU A 457 29.11 5.72 -34.09
CA LEU A 457 28.10 5.10 -33.24
C LEU A 457 28.56 3.73 -32.73
N VAL A 458 29.04 2.86 -33.64
CA VAL A 458 29.59 1.53 -33.29
C VAL A 458 30.79 1.68 -32.36
N LYS A 459 31.71 2.61 -32.63
CA LYS A 459 32.87 2.88 -31.77
C LYS A 459 32.44 3.32 -30.37
N THR A 460 31.45 4.22 -30.27
CA THR A 460 30.94 4.66 -28.97
C THR A 460 30.24 3.53 -28.23
N TYR A 461 29.41 2.74 -28.91
CA TYR A 461 28.73 1.60 -28.30
C TYR A 461 29.71 0.55 -27.77
N ASN A 462 30.80 0.27 -28.49
CA ASN A 462 31.88 -0.60 -27.98
C ASN A 462 32.57 -0.02 -26.74
N LYS A 463 32.74 1.31 -26.66
CA LYS A 463 33.23 1.97 -25.44
C LYS A 463 32.24 1.81 -24.29
N ILE A 464 30.94 1.97 -24.53
CA ILE A 464 29.87 1.78 -23.55
C ILE A 464 29.91 0.33 -23.02
N LYS A 465 29.96 -0.67 -23.90
CA LYS A 465 30.10 -2.09 -23.53
C LYS A 465 31.33 -2.35 -22.66
N LYS A 466 32.49 -1.82 -23.06
CA LYS A 466 33.71 -1.94 -22.25
C LYS A 466 33.55 -1.26 -20.88
N TYR A 467 32.81 -0.16 -20.81
CA TYR A 467 32.55 0.57 -19.58
C TYR A 467 31.67 -0.22 -18.61
N ILE A 468 30.53 -0.74 -19.07
CA ILE A 468 29.58 -1.50 -18.24
C ILE A 468 30.11 -2.88 -17.86
N ARG A 469 31.03 -3.47 -18.63
CA ARG A 469 31.69 -4.73 -18.26
C ARG A 469 32.87 -4.55 -17.29
N SER A 470 33.29 -3.31 -17.04
CA SER A 470 34.35 -3.01 -16.08
C SER A 470 33.83 -3.08 -14.65
N TYR A 471 34.36 -4.03 -13.87
CA TYR A 471 34.02 -4.17 -12.45
C TYR A 471 34.24 -2.88 -11.64
N LYS A 472 35.34 -2.17 -11.92
CA LYS A 472 35.66 -0.88 -11.27
C LYS A 472 34.55 0.15 -11.53
N ASN A 473 34.11 0.27 -12.77
CA ASN A 473 33.12 1.28 -13.16
C ASN A 473 31.74 0.93 -12.61
N ILE A 474 31.33 -0.33 -12.71
CA ILE A 474 30.06 -0.81 -12.14
C ILE A 474 30.05 -0.67 -10.61
N LYS A 475 31.19 -0.84 -9.93
CA LYS A 475 31.31 -0.52 -8.50
C LYS A 475 31.04 0.96 -8.22
N LEU A 476 31.65 1.88 -8.99
CA LEU A 476 31.45 3.32 -8.83
C LEU A 476 30.00 3.73 -9.12
N ILE A 477 29.39 3.16 -10.17
CA ILE A 477 27.99 3.39 -10.50
C ILE A 477 27.10 2.89 -9.35
N SER A 478 27.34 1.69 -8.85
CA SER A 478 26.58 1.14 -7.72
C SER A 478 26.67 2.02 -6.47
N GLU A 479 27.84 2.57 -6.16
CA GLU A 479 28.04 3.45 -5.00
C GLU A 479 27.29 4.78 -5.19
N GLY A 480 27.44 5.43 -6.34
CA GLY A 480 26.73 6.68 -6.61
C GLY A 480 25.21 6.52 -6.77
N VAL A 481 24.74 5.36 -7.22
CA VAL A 481 23.31 5.03 -7.25
C VAL A 481 22.75 4.85 -5.84
N CYS A 482 23.50 4.22 -4.92
CA CYS A 482 23.11 4.15 -3.51
C CYS A 482 22.93 5.56 -2.92
N ASP A 483 23.84 6.50 -3.21
CA ASP A 483 23.73 7.88 -2.75
C ASP A 483 22.43 8.56 -3.21
N LEU A 484 21.94 8.24 -4.41
CA LEU A 484 20.66 8.76 -4.93
C LEU A 484 19.43 8.08 -4.32
N TYR A 485 19.56 6.86 -3.81
CA TYR A 485 18.51 6.12 -3.10
C TYR A 485 18.56 6.31 -1.57
N THR A 486 19.53 7.04 -1.05
CA THR A 486 19.66 7.34 0.38
C THR A 486 18.42 8.07 0.87
N ILE A 487 17.76 7.50 1.88
CA ILE A 487 16.66 8.16 2.56
C ILE A 487 17.14 8.64 3.93
N THR A 488 17.10 9.95 4.14
CA THR A 488 17.47 10.55 5.43
C THR A 488 16.63 9.99 6.57
N ASP A 489 17.30 9.62 7.65
CA ASP A 489 16.72 9.06 8.88
C ASP A 489 15.89 7.80 8.65
N ILE A 490 16.24 6.97 7.66
CA ILE A 490 15.42 5.81 7.30
C ILE A 490 15.22 4.83 8.46
N ALA A 491 16.23 4.61 9.30
CA ALA A 491 16.13 3.76 10.49
C ALA A 491 14.99 4.17 11.45
N LYS A 492 14.57 5.44 11.45
CA LYS A 492 13.44 5.94 12.26
C LYS A 492 12.07 5.70 11.61
N LYS A 493 12.04 5.37 10.32
CA LYS A 493 10.82 5.18 9.51
C LYS A 493 10.51 3.70 9.24
N LEU A 494 11.55 2.87 9.15
CA LEU A 494 11.43 1.43 8.92
C LEU A 494 10.43 0.78 9.87
N ASP A 495 9.48 0.05 9.29
CA ASP A 495 8.50 -0.78 10.02
C ASP A 495 7.66 -0.04 11.07
N LYS A 496 7.53 1.29 10.98
CA LYS A 496 6.74 2.11 11.91
C LYS A 496 5.30 2.36 11.47
N ALA A 497 4.92 1.91 10.28
CA ALA A 497 3.54 2.02 9.79
C ALA A 497 2.59 1.25 10.73
N LYS A 498 1.58 1.97 11.25
CA LYS A 498 0.56 1.44 12.18
C LYS A 498 -0.70 1.03 11.43
N ASN A 499 -1.56 0.27 12.10
CA ASN A 499 -2.84 -0.19 11.55
C ASN A 499 -2.70 -1.03 10.26
N ILE A 500 -1.57 -1.68 10.05
CA ILE A 500 -1.34 -2.59 8.93
C ILE A 500 -0.65 -3.87 9.40
N ILE A 501 -0.94 -4.99 8.74
CA ILE A 501 -0.27 -6.27 8.96
C ILE A 501 0.38 -6.71 7.64
N PRO A 502 1.72 -6.66 7.54
CA PRO A 502 2.41 -7.02 6.30
C PRO A 502 2.53 -8.53 6.12
N PHE A 503 2.14 -9.03 4.95
CA PHE A 503 2.32 -10.40 4.46
C PHE A 503 3.32 -10.40 3.30
N LEU A 504 3.79 -11.55 2.83
CA LEU A 504 4.76 -11.60 1.71
C LEU A 504 4.20 -11.07 0.37
N ASN A 505 2.87 -11.09 0.20
CA ASN A 505 2.18 -10.68 -1.02
C ASN A 505 1.37 -9.38 -0.89
N GLY A 506 1.60 -8.58 0.16
CA GLY A 506 0.92 -7.30 0.36
C GLY A 506 0.71 -6.98 1.84
N VAL A 507 -0.24 -6.09 2.12
CA VAL A 507 -0.56 -5.63 3.47
C VAL A 507 -2.06 -5.75 3.74
N TYR A 508 -2.42 -6.21 4.93
CA TYR A 508 -3.79 -6.16 5.41
C TYR A 508 -4.00 -4.82 6.14
N ASP A 509 -4.86 -3.96 5.62
CA ASP A 509 -5.16 -2.65 6.18
C ASP A 509 -6.27 -2.76 7.24
N LEU A 510 -5.95 -2.43 8.49
CA LEU A 510 -6.88 -2.55 9.61
C LEU A 510 -7.90 -1.40 9.69
N ASN A 511 -7.72 -0.33 8.90
CA ASN A 511 -8.71 0.75 8.83
C ASN A 511 -9.83 0.40 7.85
N SER A 512 -9.50 -0.15 6.67
CA SER A 512 -10.48 -0.54 5.66
C SER A 512 -10.88 -2.01 5.74
N PHE A 513 -10.18 -2.83 6.53
CA PHE A 513 -10.34 -4.29 6.59
C PHE A 513 -10.19 -4.98 5.22
N THR A 514 -9.23 -4.52 4.43
CA THR A 514 -8.97 -5.03 3.08
C THR A 514 -7.49 -5.35 2.88
N PHE A 515 -7.20 -6.39 2.11
CA PHE A 515 -5.86 -6.68 1.65
C PHE A 515 -5.52 -5.82 0.43
N ARG A 516 -4.34 -5.21 0.41
CA ARG A 516 -3.87 -4.30 -0.65
C ARG A 516 -2.35 -4.39 -0.82
N THR A 517 -1.82 -3.82 -1.89
CA THR A 517 -0.38 -3.58 -2.03
C THR A 517 0.11 -2.58 -0.97
N GLY A 518 1.30 -2.83 -0.42
CA GLY A 518 1.99 -1.88 0.45
C GLY A 518 2.39 -0.61 -0.32
N ARG A 519 2.51 0.50 0.38
CA ARG A 519 2.94 1.79 -0.19
C ARG A 519 4.41 2.03 0.14
N ARG A 520 5.11 2.76 -0.74
CA ARG A 520 6.55 3.05 -0.56
C ARG A 520 6.85 3.81 0.72
N ASP A 521 5.99 4.74 1.09
CA ASP A 521 6.09 5.56 2.29
C ASP A 521 5.71 4.81 3.59
N GLU A 522 5.31 3.54 3.50
CA GLU A 522 5.09 2.66 4.67
C GLU A 522 6.38 1.96 5.13
N TYR A 523 7.45 2.00 4.33
CA TYR A 523 8.81 1.52 4.69
C TYR A 523 8.84 0.12 5.34
N ILE A 524 8.09 -0.81 4.76
CA ILE A 524 7.86 -2.15 5.31
C ILE A 524 9.00 -3.08 4.95
N THR A 525 9.71 -3.61 5.96
CA THR A 525 10.76 -4.63 5.75
C THR A 525 10.49 -5.94 6.48
N LYS A 526 9.66 -5.92 7.53
CA LYS A 526 9.28 -7.08 8.34
C LYS A 526 7.87 -7.56 8.01
N THR A 527 7.67 -8.87 7.90
CA THR A 527 6.37 -9.46 7.51
C THR A 527 5.97 -10.63 8.39
N THR A 528 4.77 -11.15 8.18
CA THR A 528 4.32 -12.41 8.79
C THR A 528 5.04 -13.65 8.24
N LEU A 529 5.87 -13.52 7.20
CA LEU A 529 6.63 -14.61 6.54
C LEU A 529 5.78 -15.63 5.76
N TYR A 530 4.53 -15.29 5.42
CA TYR A 530 3.69 -16.08 4.52
C TYR A 530 2.75 -15.17 3.71
N ASN A 531 2.13 -15.73 2.66
CA ASN A 531 1.15 -15.02 1.84
C ASN A 531 -0.21 -14.96 2.53
N TYR A 532 -0.88 -13.81 2.46
CA TYR A 532 -2.29 -13.69 2.80
C TYR A 532 -3.16 -14.36 1.74
N LYS A 533 -4.20 -15.06 2.19
CA LYS A 533 -5.33 -15.52 1.37
C LYS A 533 -6.58 -15.65 2.25
N PRO A 534 -7.80 -15.58 1.68
CA PRO A 534 -9.02 -15.87 2.43
C PRO A 534 -8.99 -17.25 3.09
N VAL A 535 -9.47 -17.33 4.33
CA VAL A 535 -9.54 -18.57 5.12
C VAL A 535 -10.77 -19.37 4.71
N SER A 536 -10.62 -20.67 4.51
CA SER A 536 -11.76 -21.56 4.27
C SER A 536 -12.48 -21.92 5.56
N GLU A 537 -13.78 -22.21 5.47
CA GLU A 537 -14.61 -22.47 6.66
C GLU A 537 -14.09 -23.64 7.51
N ASN A 538 -13.61 -24.72 6.88
CA ASN A 538 -12.99 -25.86 7.55
C ASN A 538 -11.83 -25.44 8.49
N TYR A 539 -10.98 -24.50 8.07
CA TYR A 539 -9.89 -24.05 8.93
C TYR A 539 -10.36 -23.12 10.06
N LYS A 540 -11.48 -22.41 9.90
CA LYS A 540 -12.10 -21.67 11.00
C LYS A 540 -12.67 -22.63 12.04
N ASP A 541 -13.37 -23.69 11.60
CA ASP A 541 -13.90 -24.72 12.50
C ASP A 541 -12.77 -25.41 13.27
N LYS A 542 -11.68 -25.78 12.59
CA LYS A 542 -10.48 -26.33 13.22
C LYS A 542 -9.88 -25.35 14.24
N MET A 543 -9.82 -24.07 13.92
CA MET A 543 -9.30 -23.05 14.84
C MET A 543 -10.19 -22.96 16.09
N ASN A 544 -11.51 -22.92 15.93
CA ASN A 544 -12.46 -22.94 17.04
C ASN A 544 -12.27 -24.21 17.89
N SER A 545 -12.11 -25.39 17.27
CA SER A 545 -11.87 -26.64 18.01
C SER A 545 -10.56 -26.66 18.79
N ILE A 546 -9.57 -25.85 18.40
CA ILE A 546 -8.30 -25.69 19.12
C ILE A 546 -8.48 -24.71 20.30
N LEU A 547 -9.21 -23.62 20.10
CA LEU A 547 -9.33 -22.54 21.10
C LEU A 547 -10.37 -22.84 22.18
N ASP A 548 -11.47 -23.48 21.84
CA ASP A 548 -12.60 -23.73 22.74
C ASP A 548 -12.26 -24.57 23.96
N PRO A 549 -11.43 -25.63 23.88
CA PRO A 549 -11.06 -26.41 25.05
C PRO A 549 -10.12 -25.68 26.02
N ILE A 550 -9.49 -24.57 25.61
CA ILE A 550 -8.48 -23.87 26.44
C ILE A 550 -9.15 -23.13 27.61
N PHE A 551 -10.33 -22.55 27.38
CA PHE A 551 -11.06 -21.76 28.37
C PHE A 551 -12.44 -22.37 28.63
N ASN A 552 -12.86 -22.46 29.89
CA ASN A 552 -14.20 -22.96 30.23
C ASN A 552 -15.27 -21.87 30.14
N ASP A 553 -14.87 -20.60 30.22
CA ASP A 553 -15.75 -19.44 30.19
C ASP A 553 -15.58 -18.71 28.85
N LYS A 554 -16.69 -18.50 28.14
CA LYS A 554 -16.70 -17.82 26.84
C LYS A 554 -16.40 -16.33 26.95
N GLU A 555 -16.73 -15.67 28.06
CA GLU A 555 -16.36 -14.27 28.29
C GLU A 555 -14.86 -14.13 28.56
N GLU A 556 -14.27 -15.08 29.29
CA GLU A 556 -12.81 -15.16 29.46
C GLU A 556 -12.12 -15.39 28.11
N GLN A 557 -12.57 -16.37 27.33
CA GLN A 557 -12.05 -16.63 25.97
C GLN A 557 -12.12 -15.37 25.09
N LYS A 558 -13.28 -14.71 25.06
CA LYS A 558 -13.50 -13.47 24.31
C LYS A 558 -12.55 -12.37 24.77
N TYR A 559 -12.37 -12.18 26.07
CA TYR A 559 -11.45 -11.19 26.62
C TYR A 559 -9.99 -11.47 26.22
N VAL A 560 -9.53 -12.72 26.33
CA VAL A 560 -8.17 -13.10 25.93
C VAL A 560 -7.95 -12.89 24.43
N LEU A 561 -8.90 -13.29 23.59
CA LEU A 561 -8.77 -13.10 22.14
C LEU A 561 -8.83 -11.62 21.75
N LYS A 562 -9.62 -10.78 22.44
CA LYS A 562 -9.62 -9.32 22.27
C LYS A 562 -8.30 -8.70 22.72
N SER A 563 -7.71 -9.14 23.83
CA SER A 563 -6.43 -8.60 24.32
C SER A 563 -5.31 -8.94 23.33
N LEU A 564 -5.26 -10.16 22.82
CA LEU A 564 -4.34 -10.54 21.73
C LEU A 564 -4.58 -9.70 20.46
N ALA A 565 -5.84 -9.61 20.02
CA ALA A 565 -6.22 -8.90 18.80
C ALA A 565 -5.95 -7.39 18.86
N SER A 566 -6.06 -6.77 20.03
CA SER A 566 -5.78 -5.33 20.20
C SER A 566 -4.33 -4.96 19.84
N SER A 567 -3.40 -5.92 19.91
CA SER A 567 -2.00 -5.76 19.51
C SER A 567 -1.80 -5.48 18.02
N LEU A 568 -2.79 -5.82 17.17
CA LEU A 568 -2.70 -5.66 15.71
C LEU A 568 -2.47 -4.21 15.26
N ASN A 569 -2.92 -3.22 16.03
CA ASN A 569 -2.82 -1.82 15.67
C ASN A 569 -1.41 -1.20 15.84
N GLY A 570 -0.47 -1.93 16.46
CA GLY A 570 0.88 -1.43 16.74
C GLY A 570 0.91 -0.31 17.78
N LYS A 571 0.02 -0.39 18.78
CA LYS A 571 -0.10 0.55 19.90
C LYS A 571 -0.45 -0.22 21.18
N ASN A 572 0.09 0.22 22.31
CA ASN A 572 -0.37 -0.22 23.63
C ASN A 572 -1.26 0.86 24.25
N ILE A 573 -2.51 0.97 23.79
CA ILE A 573 -3.44 2.04 24.22
C ILE A 573 -3.82 1.87 25.69
N GLU A 574 -3.94 0.63 26.15
CA GLU A 574 -4.38 0.32 27.52
C GLU A 574 -3.26 0.41 28.55
N GLU A 575 -2.00 0.53 28.11
CA GLU A 575 -0.81 0.41 28.95
C GLU A 575 -0.77 -0.89 29.78
N GLU A 576 -1.35 -1.97 29.27
CA GLU A 576 -1.47 -3.23 30.01
C GLU A 576 -0.33 -4.21 29.70
N PHE A 577 -0.06 -5.11 30.65
CA PHE A 577 0.70 -6.34 30.43
C PHE A 577 -0.04 -7.52 31.08
N TYR A 578 0.15 -8.71 30.51
CA TYR A 578 -0.64 -9.88 30.88
C TYR A 578 0.26 -10.97 31.44
N MET A 579 -0.19 -11.66 32.49
CA MET A 579 0.46 -12.86 32.99
C MET A 579 -0.45 -14.05 32.80
N TRP A 580 0.06 -15.04 32.08
CA TRP A 580 -0.60 -16.31 31.83
C TRP A 580 -0.05 -17.34 32.81
N ILE A 581 -0.88 -17.70 33.78
CA ILE A 581 -0.54 -18.67 34.81
C ILE A 581 -1.34 -19.96 34.64
N GLY A 582 -0.77 -21.07 35.11
CA GLY A 582 -1.43 -22.37 35.19
C GLY A 582 -0.41 -23.50 35.09
N SER A 583 -0.85 -24.73 35.35
CA SER A 583 0.01 -25.91 35.38
C SER A 583 0.58 -26.28 34.00
N SER A 584 1.49 -27.27 33.97
CA SER A 584 2.00 -27.78 32.70
C SER A 584 0.87 -28.35 31.83
N ARG A 585 1.00 -28.22 30.49
CA ARG A 585 0.04 -28.75 29.50
C ARG A 585 -1.37 -28.14 29.61
N ASN A 586 -1.47 -26.82 29.72
CA ASN A 586 -2.74 -26.11 29.90
C ASN A 586 -3.20 -25.25 28.70
N GLY A 587 -2.47 -25.29 27.58
CA GLY A 587 -2.81 -24.52 26.38
C GLY A 587 -2.01 -23.22 26.17
N LYS A 588 -1.30 -22.69 27.17
CA LYS A 588 -0.45 -21.47 27.03
C LYS A 588 0.52 -21.58 25.86
N GLY A 589 1.30 -22.65 25.84
CA GLY A 589 2.26 -22.93 24.76
C GLY A 589 1.64 -23.29 23.41
N MET A 590 0.32 -23.52 23.34
CA MET A 590 -0.39 -23.67 22.07
C MET A 590 -0.73 -22.30 21.49
N ILE A 591 -1.27 -21.39 22.30
CA ILE A 591 -1.54 -20.00 21.89
C ILE A 591 -0.24 -19.30 21.50
N ASP A 592 0.83 -19.47 22.28
CA ASP A 592 2.15 -18.94 21.94
C ASP A 592 2.64 -19.43 20.56
N LYS A 593 2.47 -20.74 20.28
CA LYS A 593 2.82 -21.29 18.97
C LYS A 593 1.97 -20.70 17.83
N LEU A 594 0.68 -20.47 18.07
CA LEU A 594 -0.20 -19.80 17.11
C LEU A 594 0.25 -18.35 16.86
N LEU A 595 0.58 -17.61 17.92
CA LEU A 595 1.08 -16.23 17.82
C LEU A 595 2.39 -16.17 17.02
N GLN A 596 3.38 -16.98 17.38
CA GLN A 596 4.65 -17.08 16.67
C GLN A 596 4.45 -17.37 15.18
N THR A 597 3.61 -18.35 14.85
CA THR A 597 3.38 -18.78 13.46
C THR A 597 2.58 -17.73 12.66
N THR A 598 1.73 -16.95 13.34
CA THR A 598 0.86 -15.94 12.71
C THR A 598 1.56 -14.62 12.47
N PHE A 599 2.41 -14.18 13.39
CA PHE A 599 3.03 -12.85 13.36
C PHE A 599 4.42 -12.82 12.70
N GLY A 600 5.12 -13.95 12.56
CA GLY A 600 6.42 -13.99 11.89
C GLY A 600 7.41 -13.00 12.51
N ASP A 601 7.96 -12.08 11.69
CA ASP A 601 8.92 -11.04 12.13
C ASP A 601 8.30 -10.01 13.10
N LYS A 602 6.97 -10.01 13.25
CA LYS A 602 6.22 -9.14 14.18
C LYS A 602 5.97 -9.81 15.54
N TYR A 603 6.59 -10.96 15.81
CA TYR A 603 6.62 -11.63 17.10
C TYR A 603 8.05 -11.63 17.65
N ALA A 604 8.21 -11.42 18.95
CA ALA A 604 9.50 -11.54 19.62
C ALA A 604 9.37 -12.19 21.00
N THR A 605 10.49 -12.68 21.51
CA THR A 605 10.61 -13.21 22.87
C THR A 605 11.70 -12.42 23.60
N LEU A 606 11.45 -12.06 24.85
CA LEU A 606 12.44 -11.45 25.74
C LEU A 606 12.77 -12.40 26.89
N ASP A 607 14.02 -12.34 27.33
CA ASP A 607 14.49 -13.05 28.51
C ASP A 607 13.96 -12.37 29.79
N ILE A 608 13.51 -13.17 30.76
CA ILE A 608 13.01 -12.67 32.04
C ILE A 608 14.06 -11.83 32.81
N ASN A 609 15.35 -12.12 32.64
CA ASN A 609 16.45 -11.39 33.26
C ASN A 609 16.42 -9.90 32.91
N TYR A 610 15.85 -9.52 31.76
CA TYR A 610 15.65 -8.11 31.40
C TYR A 610 14.72 -7.37 32.39
N PHE A 611 13.79 -8.10 32.99
CA PHE A 611 12.80 -7.57 33.92
C PHE A 611 13.22 -7.74 35.38
N MET A 612 14.38 -8.31 35.70
CA MET A 612 14.84 -8.53 37.07
C MET A 612 15.93 -7.52 37.49
N GLN A 613 15.99 -7.17 38.78
CA GLN A 613 17.06 -6.31 39.35
C GLN A 613 18.23 -7.15 39.93
N PRO A 614 19.49 -6.66 39.97
CA PRO A 614 20.03 -5.41 39.43
C PRO A 614 21.18 -5.70 38.44
N LYS A 615 20.89 -5.97 37.16
CA LYS A 615 21.94 -6.15 36.12
C LYS A 615 21.54 -5.60 34.75
N TYR A 616 20.76 -4.51 34.69
CA TYR A 616 20.53 -3.84 33.41
C TYR A 616 21.49 -2.67 33.25
N ASP A 617 22.57 -2.89 32.50
CA ASP A 617 23.35 -1.80 31.89
C ASP A 617 22.59 -1.32 30.63
N PRO A 618 22.06 -0.08 30.61
CA PRO A 618 21.36 0.46 29.45
C PRO A 618 22.23 0.57 28.19
N ASN A 619 23.56 0.51 28.34
CA ASN A 619 24.52 0.63 27.23
C ASN A 619 24.98 -0.72 26.67
N ALA A 620 24.66 -1.83 27.35
CA ALA A 620 25.00 -3.16 26.87
C ALA A 620 24.19 -3.51 25.61
N PRO A 621 24.79 -4.19 24.61
CA PRO A 621 24.05 -4.71 23.47
C PRO A 621 22.91 -5.63 23.93
N ASN A 622 21.70 -5.40 23.41
CA ASN A 622 20.54 -6.21 23.70
C ASN A 622 19.78 -6.54 22.39
N SER A 623 20.27 -7.57 21.70
CA SER A 623 19.70 -8.04 20.45
C SER A 623 18.24 -8.47 20.59
N ALA A 624 17.84 -9.06 21.73
CA ALA A 624 16.45 -9.46 21.96
C ALA A 624 15.51 -8.24 22.00
N LEU A 625 15.91 -7.17 22.69
CA LEU A 625 15.17 -5.91 22.70
C LEU A 625 15.18 -5.20 21.35
N ALA A 626 16.29 -5.31 20.60
CA ALA A 626 16.38 -4.81 19.22
C ALA A 626 15.42 -5.55 18.27
N MET A 627 15.23 -6.86 18.44
CA MET A 627 14.23 -7.63 17.69
C MET A 627 12.80 -7.21 18.06
N ALA A 628 12.53 -6.99 19.35
CA ALA A 628 11.22 -6.58 19.85
C ALA A 628 10.78 -5.18 19.38
N LYS A 629 11.70 -4.33 18.91
CA LYS A 629 11.42 -2.92 18.59
C LYS A 629 10.32 -2.68 17.55
N ASP A 630 10.10 -3.65 16.67
CA ASP A 630 9.09 -3.62 15.60
C ASP A 630 8.06 -4.76 15.71
N ALA A 631 8.06 -5.46 16.84
CA ALA A 631 7.10 -6.52 17.12
C ALA A 631 5.75 -5.94 17.56
N LEU A 632 4.70 -6.74 17.38
CA LEU A 632 3.34 -6.49 17.88
C LEU A 632 3.05 -7.32 19.13
N ILE A 633 3.70 -8.47 19.27
CA ILE A 633 3.58 -9.38 20.42
C ILE A 633 4.98 -9.66 20.96
N VAL A 634 5.15 -9.50 22.26
CA VAL A 634 6.36 -9.90 22.99
C VAL A 634 5.99 -10.88 24.09
N MET A 635 6.62 -12.04 24.06
CA MET A 635 6.47 -13.09 25.06
C MET A 635 7.67 -13.11 26.00
N VAL A 636 7.44 -13.37 27.28
CA VAL A 636 8.47 -13.57 28.30
C VAL A 636 8.20 -14.90 28.98
N ASN A 637 9.16 -15.82 28.90
CA ASN A 637 8.96 -17.20 29.35
C ASN A 637 9.68 -17.48 30.67
N GLU A 638 9.04 -18.28 31.52
CA GLU A 638 9.62 -18.99 32.67
C GLU A 638 10.40 -18.13 33.68
N PRO A 639 9.74 -17.16 34.33
CA PRO A 639 10.33 -16.51 35.50
C PRO A 639 10.61 -17.54 36.62
N PRO A 640 11.74 -17.42 37.32
CA PRO A 640 12.00 -18.22 38.50
C PRO A 640 10.93 -17.95 39.56
N GLN A 641 10.64 -18.95 40.40
CA GLN A 641 9.67 -18.81 41.46
C GLN A 641 10.06 -17.68 42.41
N GLY A 642 9.13 -16.79 42.74
CA GLY A 642 9.40 -15.63 43.59
C GLY A 642 10.21 -14.53 42.88
N ALA A 643 10.33 -14.56 41.55
CA ALA A 643 10.96 -13.47 40.81
C ALA A 643 10.26 -12.13 41.11
N LYS A 644 11.06 -11.09 41.35
CA LYS A 644 10.59 -9.72 41.54
C LYS A 644 10.84 -8.90 40.29
N LEU A 645 9.78 -8.41 39.68
CA LEU A 645 9.87 -7.64 38.44
C LEU A 645 10.24 -6.17 38.70
N ASN A 646 11.02 -5.58 37.79
CA ASN A 646 11.38 -4.18 37.81
C ASN A 646 10.22 -3.32 37.28
N GLU A 647 9.50 -2.71 38.20
CA GLU A 647 8.34 -1.85 37.94
C GLU A 647 8.66 -0.69 36.99
N THR A 648 9.87 -0.13 37.07
CA THR A 648 10.28 0.98 36.21
C THR A 648 10.40 0.52 34.75
N ILE A 649 10.95 -0.67 34.53
CA ILE A 649 11.06 -1.26 33.19
C ILE A 649 9.69 -1.61 32.64
N LEU A 650 8.82 -2.24 33.46
CA LEU A 650 7.45 -2.56 33.07
C LEU A 650 6.66 -1.31 32.68
N LYS A 651 6.74 -0.24 33.48
CA LYS A 651 6.09 1.05 33.17
C LYS A 651 6.59 1.63 31.85
N LYS A 652 7.90 1.61 31.59
CA LYS A 652 8.44 2.10 30.31
C LYS A 652 7.97 1.28 29.12
N MET A 653 7.91 -0.05 29.26
CA MET A 653 7.48 -0.95 28.19
C MET A 653 5.99 -0.85 27.88
N THR A 654 5.17 -0.56 28.90
CA THR A 654 3.71 -0.50 28.76
C THR A 654 3.19 0.91 28.51
N GLY A 655 3.79 1.93 29.12
CA GLY A 655 3.34 3.33 29.12
C GLY A 655 3.69 4.16 27.87
N GLY A 656 4.28 3.55 26.83
CA GLY A 656 4.62 4.27 25.59
C GLY A 656 5.83 5.20 25.70
N ASP A 657 6.66 5.04 26.75
CA ASP A 657 7.93 5.75 26.89
C ASP A 657 8.94 5.33 25.82
N THR A 658 9.92 6.21 25.56
CA THR A 658 11.02 5.86 24.66
C THR A 658 12.02 4.93 25.33
N LEU A 659 12.22 3.75 24.74
CA LEU A 659 13.28 2.81 25.08
C LEU A 659 14.52 3.04 24.22
N ILE A 660 15.68 2.69 24.78
CA ILE A 660 16.96 2.71 24.08
C ILE A 660 17.45 1.26 24.00
N THR A 661 17.86 0.83 22.82
CA THR A 661 18.50 -0.47 22.60
C THR A 661 19.63 -0.35 21.61
N ARG A 662 20.59 -1.27 21.65
CA ARG A 662 21.69 -1.39 20.70
C ARG A 662 21.83 -2.85 20.31
N ASP A 663 21.78 -3.17 19.02
CA ASP A 663 22.14 -4.52 18.56
C ASP A 663 23.67 -4.67 18.48
N MET A 664 24.18 -5.89 18.30
CA MET A 664 25.60 -6.12 18.12
C MET A 664 26.12 -5.34 16.91
N TYR A 665 27.20 -4.57 17.12
CA TYR A 665 27.84 -3.74 16.08
C TYR A 665 26.97 -2.62 15.48
N GLU A 666 25.76 -2.37 16.01
CA GLU A 666 24.90 -1.26 15.60
C GLU A 666 25.03 -0.05 16.56
N LYS A 667 24.63 1.13 16.10
CA LYS A 667 24.49 2.32 16.97
C LYS A 667 23.23 2.19 17.84
N ALA A 668 23.22 2.84 19.00
CA ALA A 668 22.05 2.86 19.87
C ALA A 668 20.84 3.52 19.17
N GLN A 669 19.67 2.88 19.28
CA GLN A 669 18.43 3.28 18.66
C GLN A 669 17.37 3.55 19.73
N LYS A 670 16.57 4.60 19.51
CA LYS A 670 15.42 4.95 20.33
C LYS A 670 14.14 4.45 19.66
N PHE A 671 13.26 3.80 20.41
CA PHE A 671 11.95 3.39 19.91
C PHE A 671 10.87 3.45 20.99
N ILE A 672 9.62 3.62 20.57
CA ILE A 672 8.45 3.48 21.44
C ILE A 672 7.89 2.07 21.22
N PRO A 673 7.63 1.28 22.27
CA PRO A 673 7.02 -0.04 22.15
C PRO A 673 5.72 -0.01 21.33
N MET A 674 5.65 -0.89 20.33
CA MET A 674 4.43 -1.12 19.53
C MET A 674 3.73 -2.43 19.93
N PHE A 675 4.35 -3.19 20.83
CA PHE A 675 3.90 -4.52 21.22
C PHE A 675 3.08 -4.52 22.51
N LYS A 676 2.31 -5.60 22.69
CA LYS A 676 1.80 -6.02 24.00
C LYS A 676 2.69 -7.09 24.62
N LEU A 677 2.81 -7.05 25.94
CA LEU A 677 3.72 -7.89 26.72
C LEU A 677 2.94 -9.00 27.45
N PHE A 678 3.37 -10.25 27.26
CA PHE A 678 2.76 -11.43 27.84
C PHE A 678 3.80 -12.29 28.58
N PHE A 679 3.60 -12.52 29.88
CA PHE A 679 4.43 -13.39 30.70
C PHE A 679 3.81 -14.78 30.78
N LEU A 680 4.56 -15.81 30.43
CA LEU A 680 4.15 -17.20 30.52
C LEU A 680 4.88 -17.86 31.68
N THR A 681 4.12 -18.26 32.70
CA THR A 681 4.71 -18.82 33.92
C THR A 681 3.84 -19.92 34.50
N ASN A 682 4.48 -20.92 35.11
CA ASN A 682 3.80 -21.88 35.99
C ASN A 682 3.95 -21.47 37.47
N ASN A 683 4.88 -20.56 37.75
CA ASN A 683 5.21 -20.08 39.08
C ASN A 683 4.53 -18.74 39.34
N ASN A 684 4.25 -18.47 40.60
CA ASN A 684 3.86 -17.13 40.99
C ASN A 684 5.05 -16.17 40.94
N ILE A 685 4.76 -14.93 40.55
CA ILE A 685 5.71 -13.83 40.46
C ILE A 685 5.23 -12.77 41.46
N GLU A 686 6.16 -12.23 42.24
CA GLU A 686 5.83 -11.16 43.17
C GLU A 686 5.55 -9.87 42.40
N ILE A 687 4.32 -9.36 42.53
CA ILE A 687 3.92 -8.05 42.04
C ILE A 687 3.75 -7.15 43.25
N ASN A 688 4.45 -6.01 43.27
CA ASN A 688 4.35 -5.07 44.37
C ASN A 688 2.94 -4.46 44.46
N GLY A 689 2.21 -4.84 45.51
CA GLY A 689 0.87 -4.33 45.77
C GLY A 689 0.81 -2.85 46.14
N GLU A 690 1.89 -2.20 46.56
CA GLU A 690 1.85 -0.76 46.88
C GLU A 690 1.81 0.14 45.63
N ASP A 691 2.26 -0.36 44.47
CA ASP A 691 2.38 0.43 43.25
C ASP A 691 1.07 0.43 42.44
N GLN A 692 0.24 1.45 42.69
CA GLN A 692 -0.99 1.71 41.93
C GLN A 692 -0.75 1.80 40.41
N GLY A 693 0.44 2.24 39.99
CA GLY A 693 0.83 2.28 38.58
C GLY A 693 1.01 0.89 37.98
N ILE A 694 1.44 -0.11 38.74
CA ILE A 694 1.53 -1.50 38.25
C ILE A 694 0.18 -2.19 38.36
N LYS A 695 -0.54 -2.00 39.48
CA LYS A 695 -1.90 -2.54 39.69
C LYS A 695 -2.85 -2.24 38.52
N ARG A 696 -2.89 -1.00 38.05
CA ARG A 696 -3.77 -0.60 36.94
C ARG A 696 -3.41 -1.25 35.59
N ARG A 697 -2.16 -1.69 35.41
CA ARG A 697 -1.60 -2.24 34.16
C ARG A 697 -1.58 -3.77 34.13
N PHE A 698 -1.54 -4.40 35.29
CA PHE A 698 -1.43 -5.84 35.42
C PHE A 698 -2.76 -6.55 35.13
N ARG A 699 -2.72 -7.61 34.32
CA ARG A 699 -3.88 -8.47 34.05
C ARG A 699 -3.48 -9.94 34.22
N LEU A 700 -4.14 -10.65 35.12
CA LEU A 700 -3.96 -12.09 35.32
C LEU A 700 -4.89 -12.89 34.40
N ILE A 701 -4.36 -13.94 33.77
CA ILE A 701 -5.12 -14.89 32.96
C ILE A 701 -4.82 -16.31 33.43
N ASN A 702 -5.85 -16.97 33.95
CA ASN A 702 -5.77 -18.28 34.58
C ASN A 702 -6.11 -19.41 33.59
N PHE A 703 -5.10 -20.13 33.12
CA PHE A 703 -5.28 -21.32 32.29
C PHE A 703 -5.55 -22.53 33.18
N ARG A 704 -6.83 -22.76 33.48
CA ARG A 704 -7.32 -23.73 34.48
C ARG A 704 -7.43 -25.17 33.95
N ASN A 705 -7.49 -25.34 32.63
CA ASN A 705 -7.62 -26.65 32.01
C ASN A 705 -6.27 -27.33 31.86
N VAL A 706 -6.27 -28.67 31.83
CA VAL A 706 -5.08 -29.50 31.57
C VAL A 706 -5.39 -30.52 30.47
N PHE A 707 -4.45 -30.70 29.54
CA PHE A 707 -4.59 -31.58 28.39
C PHE A 707 -3.87 -32.92 28.65
N ILE A 708 -4.63 -34.00 28.74
CA ILE A 708 -4.16 -35.36 29.08
C ILE A 708 -4.78 -36.42 28.16
N ASN A 709 -4.22 -37.64 28.17
CA ASN A 709 -4.65 -38.71 27.27
C ASN A 709 -6.01 -39.32 27.67
N ASN A 710 -6.39 -39.26 28.96
CA ASN A 710 -7.62 -39.85 29.47
C ASN A 710 -8.33 -38.87 30.42
N PRO A 711 -9.08 -37.88 29.91
CA PRO A 711 -9.77 -36.88 30.72
C PRO A 711 -10.92 -37.49 31.53
N LYS A 712 -10.94 -37.25 32.84
CA LYS A 712 -11.98 -37.70 33.78
C LYS A 712 -12.67 -36.54 34.51
N LEU A 713 -11.96 -35.43 34.72
CA LEU A 713 -12.48 -34.24 35.42
C LEU A 713 -12.92 -33.16 34.43
N PRO A 714 -13.81 -32.22 34.80
CA PRO A 714 -14.29 -31.16 33.91
C PRO A 714 -13.18 -30.26 33.34
N ASN A 715 -12.11 -30.05 34.11
CA ASN A 715 -10.93 -29.28 33.74
C ASN A 715 -9.88 -30.10 32.96
N GLN A 716 -10.10 -31.39 32.74
CA GLN A 716 -9.24 -32.25 31.93
C GLN A 716 -9.79 -32.35 30.50
N LYS A 717 -8.95 -32.05 29.51
CA LYS A 717 -9.29 -32.11 28.08
C LYS A 717 -8.41 -33.14 27.38
N LEU A 718 -8.90 -33.69 26.26
CA LEU A 718 -8.14 -34.66 25.48
C LEU A 718 -6.93 -33.99 24.82
N LYS A 719 -5.76 -34.61 24.98
CA LYS A 719 -4.49 -34.15 24.40
C LYS A 719 -4.37 -34.56 22.92
N ASP A 720 -3.84 -33.67 22.09
CA ASP A 720 -3.36 -33.99 20.73
C ASP A 720 -1.92 -33.49 20.56
N ASP A 721 -0.96 -34.42 20.57
CA ASP A 721 0.47 -34.15 20.41
C ASP A 721 0.86 -33.72 19.00
N THR A 722 -0.01 -33.93 18.01
CA THR A 722 0.28 -33.61 16.60
C THR A 722 -0.02 -32.15 16.25
N LEU A 723 -0.81 -31.44 17.08
CA LEU A 723 -1.29 -30.07 16.77
C LEU A 723 -0.16 -29.07 16.56
N LYS A 724 0.84 -29.02 17.46
CA LYS A 724 1.95 -28.06 17.34
C LYS A 724 2.73 -28.27 16.04
N THR A 725 2.94 -29.53 15.65
CA THR A 725 3.60 -29.90 14.40
C THR A 725 2.76 -29.51 13.19
N LYS A 726 1.44 -29.75 13.23
CA LYS A 726 0.51 -29.32 12.16
C LYS A 726 0.52 -27.80 11.99
N ILE A 727 0.40 -27.05 13.07
CA ILE A 727 0.43 -25.57 13.06
C ILE A 727 1.76 -25.06 12.49
N GLY A 728 2.89 -25.66 12.88
CA GLY A 728 4.21 -25.26 12.37
C GLY A 728 4.43 -25.54 10.88
N LYS A 729 3.77 -26.57 10.31
CA LYS A 729 3.94 -26.97 8.91
C LYS A 729 2.89 -26.36 7.97
N ASP A 730 1.68 -26.14 8.45
CA ASP A 730 0.54 -25.70 7.62
C ASP A 730 0.13 -24.26 7.93
N ARG A 731 0.47 -23.35 7.01
CA ARG A 731 0.18 -21.91 7.13
C ARG A 731 -1.30 -21.56 7.14
N ASN A 732 -2.20 -22.49 6.79
CA ASN A 732 -3.63 -22.25 6.93
C ASN A 732 -4.07 -22.09 8.38
N TYR A 733 -3.38 -22.71 9.35
CA TYR A 733 -3.65 -22.45 10.78
C TYR A 733 -3.28 -21.02 11.19
N ALA A 734 -2.17 -20.49 10.66
CA ALA A 734 -1.76 -19.10 10.89
C ALA A 734 -2.78 -18.11 10.31
N LEU A 735 -3.25 -18.37 9.08
CA LEU A 735 -4.30 -17.56 8.45
C LEU A 735 -5.62 -17.63 9.23
N ALA A 736 -6.01 -18.82 9.68
CA ALA A 736 -7.22 -19.00 10.48
C ALA A 736 -7.15 -18.27 11.82
N PHE A 737 -6.01 -18.34 12.51
CA PHE A 737 -5.82 -17.61 13.75
C PHE A 737 -5.79 -16.10 13.51
N PHE A 738 -5.16 -15.64 12.43
CA PHE A 738 -5.22 -14.23 12.00
C PHE A 738 -6.66 -13.77 11.77
N ASP A 739 -7.50 -14.56 11.08
CA ASP A 739 -8.92 -14.26 10.87
C ASP A 739 -9.72 -14.21 12.18
N THR A 740 -9.44 -15.12 13.13
CA THR A 740 -9.97 -15.06 14.49
C THR A 740 -9.57 -13.75 15.17
N LEU A 741 -8.31 -13.33 15.09
CA LEU A 741 -7.85 -12.06 15.67
C LEU A 741 -8.50 -10.85 14.99
N ILE A 742 -8.68 -10.84 13.66
CA ILE A 742 -9.40 -9.76 12.97
C ILE A 742 -10.85 -9.65 13.44
N THR A 743 -11.51 -10.79 13.64
CA THR A 743 -12.89 -10.82 14.18
C THR A 743 -12.94 -10.20 15.57
N HIS A 744 -12.01 -10.56 16.46
CA HIS A 744 -11.93 -10.02 17.81
C HIS A 744 -11.43 -8.57 17.85
N TYR A 745 -10.61 -8.15 16.89
CA TYR A 745 -10.18 -6.76 16.75
C TYR A 745 -11.35 -5.85 16.40
N LYS A 746 -12.25 -6.28 15.50
CA LYS A 746 -13.51 -5.57 15.21
C LYS A 746 -14.39 -5.45 16.45
N LEU A 747 -14.47 -6.48 17.28
CA LEU A 747 -15.19 -6.42 18.56
C LEU A 747 -14.52 -5.45 19.53
N TYR A 748 -13.19 -5.49 19.65
CA TYR A 748 -12.40 -4.56 20.44
C TYR A 748 -12.63 -3.10 20.03
N LEU A 749 -12.67 -2.78 18.74
CA LEU A 749 -12.96 -1.41 18.27
C LEU A 749 -14.35 -0.90 18.69
N ARG A 750 -15.32 -1.81 18.89
CA ARG A 750 -16.69 -1.46 19.28
C ARG A 750 -16.89 -1.40 20.78
N GLU A 751 -16.28 -2.33 21.51
CA GLU A 751 -16.56 -2.57 22.94
C GLU A 751 -15.41 -2.11 23.86
N GLY A 752 -14.24 -1.80 23.31
CA GLY A 752 -13.00 -1.63 24.08
C GLY A 752 -12.51 -2.94 24.70
N LEU A 753 -11.55 -2.85 25.63
CA LEU A 753 -10.97 -3.99 26.34
C LEU A 753 -11.40 -3.99 27.83
N LYS A 754 -12.68 -4.22 28.09
CA LYS A 754 -13.20 -4.36 29.46
C LYS A 754 -12.93 -5.76 30.00
N GLN A 755 -12.26 -5.84 31.16
CA GLN A 755 -12.00 -7.11 31.84
C GLN A 755 -13.30 -7.69 32.43
N PRO A 756 -13.55 -9.01 32.32
CA PRO A 756 -14.65 -9.67 33.01
C PRO A 756 -14.48 -9.56 34.54
N SER A 757 -15.57 -9.33 35.27
CA SER A 757 -15.56 -9.11 36.73
C SER A 757 -14.88 -10.24 37.50
N LYS A 758 -15.07 -11.49 37.06
CA LYS A 758 -14.39 -12.65 37.64
C LYS A 758 -12.87 -12.56 37.54
N MET A 759 -12.35 -12.19 36.36
CA MET A 759 -10.90 -12.05 36.15
C MET A 759 -10.33 -10.82 36.84
N GLU A 760 -11.11 -9.73 36.92
CA GLU A 760 -10.74 -8.52 37.68
C GLU A 760 -10.58 -8.85 39.17
N LYS A 761 -11.52 -9.62 39.75
CA LYS A 761 -11.44 -10.11 41.12
C LYS A 761 -10.20 -10.98 41.33
N GLU A 762 -9.97 -11.97 40.46
CA GLU A 762 -8.79 -12.85 40.55
C GLU A 762 -7.46 -12.09 40.39
N THR A 763 -7.43 -11.07 39.52
CA THR A 763 -6.24 -10.21 39.38
C THR A 763 -6.00 -9.40 40.66
N THR A 764 -7.07 -8.89 41.27
CA THR A 764 -6.99 -8.12 42.52
C THR A 764 -6.51 -9.01 43.66
N GLU A 765 -7.15 -10.16 43.86
CA GLU A 765 -6.77 -11.17 44.86
C GLU A 765 -5.30 -11.58 44.70
N TYR A 766 -4.86 -11.87 43.47
CA TYR A 766 -3.47 -12.22 43.22
C TYR A 766 -2.47 -11.12 43.63
N VAL A 767 -2.80 -9.85 43.41
CA VAL A 767 -1.92 -8.76 43.84
C VAL A 767 -1.97 -8.56 45.36
N GLU A 768 -3.13 -8.78 45.97
CA GLU A 768 -3.31 -8.70 47.43
C GLU A 768 -2.57 -9.83 48.16
N ASP A 769 -2.48 -11.02 47.58
CA ASP A 769 -1.70 -12.16 48.10
C ASP A 769 -0.20 -11.89 48.22
N TYR A 770 0.30 -10.85 47.54
CA TYR A 770 1.70 -10.38 47.64
C TYR A 770 1.80 -8.97 48.26
N ASP A 771 0.72 -8.49 48.88
CA ASP A 771 0.67 -7.26 49.66
C ASP A 771 0.63 -7.60 51.16
N PRO A 772 1.79 -7.71 51.83
CA PRO A 772 1.87 -8.17 53.23
C PRO A 772 1.03 -7.30 54.18
N ILE A 773 0.84 -6.02 53.86
CA ILE A 773 0.00 -5.11 54.66
C ILE A 773 -1.48 -5.41 54.41
N GLN A 774 -1.89 -5.72 53.18
CA GLN A 774 -3.27 -6.12 52.91
C GLN A 774 -3.62 -7.44 53.59
N GLN A 775 -2.73 -8.43 53.57
CA GLN A 775 -2.91 -9.70 54.27
C GLN A 775 -3.11 -9.47 55.78
N PHE A 776 -2.22 -8.67 56.38
CA PHE A 776 -2.35 -8.25 57.77
C PHE A 776 -3.69 -7.58 58.06
N ILE A 777 -4.13 -6.63 57.21
CA ILE A 777 -5.41 -5.96 57.39
C ILE A 777 -6.56 -6.97 57.31
N ASN A 778 -6.57 -7.85 56.31
CA ASN A 778 -7.65 -8.81 56.09
C ASN A 778 -7.75 -9.84 57.24
N GLU A 779 -6.62 -10.27 57.79
CA GLU A 779 -6.57 -11.33 58.79
C GLU A 779 -6.63 -10.82 60.23
N ARG A 780 -6.01 -9.68 60.52
CA ARG A 780 -5.82 -9.16 61.89
C ARG A 780 -6.61 -7.90 62.19
N VAL A 781 -7.22 -7.24 61.20
CA VAL A 781 -7.92 -5.95 61.39
C VAL A 781 -9.39 -6.05 60.98
N ILE A 782 -10.27 -5.52 61.82
CA ILE A 782 -11.70 -5.34 61.52
C ILE A 782 -11.93 -3.86 61.27
N LEU A 783 -12.39 -3.50 60.07
CA LEU A 783 -12.89 -2.16 59.78
C LEU A 783 -14.30 -2.00 60.37
N THR A 784 -14.52 -0.97 61.17
CA THR A 784 -15.78 -0.74 61.88
C THR A 784 -16.35 0.63 61.53
N GLU A 785 -17.68 0.77 61.52
CA GLU A 785 -18.30 2.10 61.36
C GLU A 785 -18.32 2.91 62.66
N ASN A 786 -17.74 2.37 63.74
CA ASN A 786 -17.78 2.98 65.07
C ASN A 786 -16.60 3.94 65.27
N PRO A 787 -16.84 5.27 65.37
CA PRO A 787 -15.77 6.25 65.61
C PRO A 787 -15.10 6.15 66.99
N LYS A 788 -15.65 5.34 67.90
CA LYS A 788 -15.00 5.03 69.18
C LYS A 788 -13.81 4.09 69.01
N ASP A 789 -13.82 3.26 67.98
CA ASP A 789 -12.80 2.26 67.71
C ASP A 789 -11.53 2.92 67.17
N PHE A 790 -10.43 2.70 67.87
CA PHE A 790 -9.17 3.39 67.63
C PHE A 790 -7.99 2.52 68.05
N ILE A 791 -7.00 2.40 67.18
CA ILE A 791 -5.71 1.77 67.48
C ILE A 791 -4.61 2.79 67.24
N SER A 792 -3.67 2.90 68.18
CA SER A 792 -2.54 3.81 68.01
C SER A 792 -1.66 3.36 66.84
N SER A 793 -1.02 4.31 66.15
CA SER A 793 -0.13 3.99 65.03
C SER A 793 1.06 3.12 65.46
N THR A 794 1.45 3.21 66.73
CA THR A 794 2.53 2.42 67.31
C THR A 794 2.07 0.99 67.57
N ASP A 795 0.90 0.82 68.18
CA ASP A 795 0.36 -0.50 68.51
C ASP A 795 0.01 -1.30 67.25
N LEU A 796 -0.63 -0.68 66.27
CA LEU A 796 -0.96 -1.36 65.01
C LEU A 796 0.30 -1.76 64.22
N PHE A 797 1.35 -0.93 64.28
CA PHE A 797 2.61 -1.25 63.61
C PHE A 797 3.41 -2.33 64.37
N ARG A 798 3.29 -2.39 65.70
CA ARG A 798 3.82 -3.51 66.49
C ARG A 798 3.11 -4.81 66.11
N GLU A 799 1.78 -4.81 66.08
CA GLU A 799 0.99 -5.97 65.68
C GLU A 799 1.36 -6.45 64.26
N TYR A 800 1.54 -5.52 63.32
CA TYR A 800 2.01 -5.86 61.97
C TYR A 800 3.40 -6.51 61.96
N LYS A 801 4.33 -6.02 62.80
CA LYS A 801 5.66 -6.61 62.93
C LYS A 801 5.61 -8.01 63.52
N ASP A 802 4.74 -8.22 64.50
CA ASP A 802 4.58 -9.50 65.18
C ASP A 802 3.90 -10.53 64.25
N TYR A 803 2.98 -10.09 63.39
CA TYR A 803 2.36 -10.90 62.34
C TYR A 803 3.34 -11.31 61.21
N MET A 804 4.39 -10.52 60.95
CA MET A 804 5.33 -10.77 59.85
C MET A 804 6.54 -11.59 60.31
N GLU A 805 6.48 -12.91 60.11
CA GLU A 805 7.58 -13.84 60.45
C GLU A 805 8.83 -13.67 59.56
N ASP A 806 8.67 -13.27 58.30
CA ASP A 806 9.77 -13.14 57.32
C ASP A 806 10.46 -11.76 57.39
N GLU A 807 11.75 -11.75 57.76
CA GLU A 807 12.58 -10.55 57.84
C GLU A 807 12.65 -9.73 56.54
N LEU A 808 12.55 -10.39 55.37
CA LEU A 808 12.65 -9.75 54.05
C LEU A 808 11.41 -8.93 53.67
N LYS A 809 10.29 -9.09 54.40
CA LYS A 809 9.03 -8.36 54.21
C LYS A 809 8.77 -7.28 55.27
N LYS A 810 9.70 -7.09 56.22
CA LYS A 810 9.59 -6.08 57.28
C LYS A 810 9.78 -4.68 56.70
N ILE A 811 8.72 -3.87 56.72
CA ILE A 811 8.75 -2.46 56.34
C ILE A 811 8.96 -1.56 57.56
N ASN A 812 9.53 -0.38 57.35
CA ASN A 812 9.65 0.62 58.43
C ASN A 812 8.30 1.32 58.71
N SER A 813 8.19 1.95 59.88
CA SER A 813 6.95 2.63 60.33
C SER A 813 6.46 3.72 59.35
N ARG A 814 7.39 4.39 58.66
CA ARG A 814 7.06 5.44 57.68
C ARG A 814 6.39 4.85 56.43
N ASN A 815 6.89 3.72 55.92
CA ASN A 815 6.34 3.03 54.76
C ASN A 815 5.01 2.35 55.12
N PHE A 816 4.91 1.69 56.27
CA PHE A 816 3.65 1.13 56.79
C PHE A 816 2.55 2.22 56.85
N LYS A 817 2.87 3.37 57.45
CA LYS A 817 1.95 4.51 57.51
C LYS A 817 1.51 5.00 56.12
N ARG A 818 2.45 5.08 55.17
CA ARG A 818 2.15 5.51 53.80
C ARG A 818 1.20 4.53 53.10
N ALA A 819 1.44 3.24 53.24
CA ALA A 819 0.61 2.20 52.66
C ALA A 819 -0.81 2.16 53.27
N MET A 820 -0.93 2.29 54.59
CA MET A 820 -2.23 2.40 55.28
C MET A 820 -3.07 3.57 54.73
N LEU A 821 -2.45 4.73 54.51
CA LEU A 821 -3.11 5.89 53.91
C LEU A 821 -3.54 5.64 52.44
N GLN A 822 -2.71 4.97 51.64
CA GLN A 822 -3.03 4.60 50.27
C GLN A 822 -4.21 3.61 50.19
N LYS A 823 -4.39 2.78 51.23
CA LYS A 823 -5.54 1.88 51.39
C LYS A 823 -6.79 2.58 51.95
N GLY A 824 -6.78 3.90 52.06
CA GLY A 824 -7.92 4.70 52.52
C GLY A 824 -8.07 4.76 54.04
N ILE A 825 -7.15 4.17 54.81
CA ILE A 825 -7.20 4.16 56.27
C ILE A 825 -6.51 5.42 56.80
N GLN A 826 -7.32 6.40 57.19
CA GLN A 826 -6.89 7.73 57.60
C GLN A 826 -6.29 7.76 59.01
N LEU A 827 -5.19 8.51 59.19
CA LEU A 827 -4.69 8.82 60.52
C LEU A 827 -5.55 9.91 61.17
N LYS A 828 -5.94 9.66 62.42
CA LYS A 828 -6.58 10.65 63.29
C LYS A 828 -5.82 10.80 64.60
N ARG A 829 -6.10 11.89 65.31
CA ARG A 829 -5.54 12.17 66.63
C ARG A 829 -6.66 12.02 67.66
N LYS A 830 -6.42 11.21 68.69
CA LYS A 830 -7.37 10.97 69.79
C LYS A 830 -6.57 10.85 71.09
N ASN A 831 -6.97 11.58 72.13
CA ASN A 831 -6.31 11.60 73.45
C ASN A 831 -4.78 11.77 73.36
N ASN A 832 -4.31 12.79 72.63
CA ASN A 832 -2.89 13.08 72.36
C ASN A 832 -2.09 12.01 71.61
N LYS A 833 -2.67 10.86 71.26
CA LYS A 833 -2.02 9.80 70.45
C LYS A 833 -2.44 9.91 68.97
N ARG A 834 -1.51 9.59 68.07
CA ARG A 834 -1.77 9.44 66.63
C ARG A 834 -2.09 7.97 66.33
N GLY A 835 -3.15 7.71 65.60
CA GLY A 835 -3.60 6.35 65.29
C GLY A 835 -4.67 6.33 64.23
N TYR A 836 -5.31 5.20 64.07
CA TYR A 836 -6.32 4.96 63.04
C TYR A 836 -7.68 4.74 63.72
N SER A 837 -8.69 5.50 63.29
CA SER A 837 -10.07 5.36 63.76
C SER A 837 -10.84 4.34 62.92
N ASN A 838 -11.99 3.88 63.40
CA ASN A 838 -12.90 2.99 62.65
C ASN A 838 -12.27 1.63 62.38
N LEU A 839 -11.39 1.17 63.28
CA LEU A 839 -10.77 -0.15 63.19
C LEU A 839 -10.42 -0.73 64.55
N LYS A 840 -10.46 -2.07 64.63
CA LYS A 840 -10.09 -2.90 65.78
C LYS A 840 -9.21 -4.06 65.32
N LEU A 841 -8.47 -4.66 66.26
CA LEU A 841 -7.82 -5.95 66.01
C LEU A 841 -8.87 -7.05 66.10
N LYS A 842 -8.70 -8.07 65.28
CA LYS A 842 -9.47 -9.31 65.37
C LYS A 842 -9.03 -10.02 66.65
N ILE A 843 -9.97 -10.40 67.51
CA ILE A 843 -9.67 -11.22 68.69
C ILE A 843 -9.37 -12.62 68.16
N ILE A 844 -8.15 -13.11 68.39
CA ILE A 844 -7.83 -14.52 68.20
C ILE A 844 -8.06 -15.16 69.57
N GLU A 845 -9.05 -16.05 69.65
CA GLU A 845 -9.16 -16.95 70.80
C GLU A 845 -8.04 -17.98 70.63
N ASP A 846 -7.03 -17.94 71.51
CA ASP A 846 -6.03 -18.99 71.59
C ASP A 846 -6.74 -20.25 72.10
N ASP A 847 -6.86 -21.29 71.26
CA ASP A 847 -7.19 -22.65 71.67
C ASP A 847 -6.00 -23.24 72.47
N GLU A 848 -5.77 -22.70 73.67
CA GLU A 848 -5.01 -23.39 74.73
C GLU A 848 -6.00 -24.10 75.65
N ASN A 849 -6.63 -25.18 75.18
CA ASN A 849 -7.25 -26.20 76.03
C ASN A 849 -7.50 -27.50 75.23
N GLU A 850 -6.45 -28.26 74.97
CA GLU A 850 -6.53 -29.72 74.86
C GLU A 850 -5.19 -30.32 75.31
N TYR A 851 -5.12 -30.67 76.60
CA TYR A 851 -4.14 -31.58 77.19
C TYR A 851 -4.74 -32.98 77.29
#